data_AF-A0A1C6QU27-F1
#
_entry.id   AF-A0A1C6QU27-F1
#
_cell.length_a   1.000
_cell.length_b   1.000
_cell.length_c   1.000
_cell.angle_alpha   90.00
_cell.angle_beta   90.00
_cell.angle_gamma   90.00
#
_symmetry.space_group_name_H-M   'P 1'
#
loop_
_entity.id
_entity.type
_entity.pdbx_description
1 polymer ?
#
loop_
_entity_poly.entity_id
_entity_poly.type
_entity_poly.pdbx_seq_one_letter_code
_entity_poly.pdbx_strand_id
1 'polypeptide(L)'
;MATFLYKLGRFAFRRRHFVALFWVALLTLAGVGAAQAPVAGSASFSIPGTEAQKAFDLLEDRFPGASPDGATARVVFKAPDGEKITAPGNRTAVQKAVKELGTGSEVASVVDPFKVKAVSRDGTTTYAQVSYKVSGMELEDSSRDALEDVAQDTRDEGLTVEVGGDALQEIPETGATEVIGIGVAAVVLVITFGSLIAAGLPLVTALIGVGIGVSGITALANALELDSTTSTLAMMIGLAVGIDYALFIVSRYRAELADGREREDAVGRAVGTAGSAVVFAGLTVVIALVGLAVVDIPILTKMGVAAAGTVAIAVLIALTLIPALIGYVRKRVRPAGAKRRPDGGHKKTRRSAKDGRPDDAPRPGADSGAEDVPRREPKPNLGTRWAGFAIRRPLIVLLIAVLGLGAAAVPVKSLELGLPDDGSQPTSTTQRKAYDLLSEGFGPGFNGPLMVVVDVAPGEQPKAAAGEVAKAVKSLDNVLTVTPPTFNKSGDTAMFNVIPDSKPSSAKTEDLVEDIRDDGGEVQAGGGTDVLVTGSTAMNIDVSQKLNDALAPYLALVVGLAFLLLIVVFRSVLVPLKAALGFLLSVLAALGAVVAVFQWGWLADLLAVEETGPVMSMMPIFMVGVVFGLAMDYEVFLVTRMREAYVHGERPKEAIVTGFRHGARVVTAAAVIMIAVFAGFIGSTDSMVKMIGFGLAVAVLFDAFIVRMAIVPAVLALLGRAAWWLPRWLDRALPNVDVEGDGLRDAAGPAGDGTSGPGAPVPPQPSAPHEEERVPVPAGVAASSYELGAETAHEDRSLAMTGSASMGGEPYDPEGSGVRGTVRNADGSPVPRAAVTLISQRGRQIGRSVAHADGSYVLDAPGPGSYVLIAGADGHQPQASTVAVGDVTLTHDILLTGTSRLTGVVRGSADGQPVAAALVVVTDVRGEVLATGRTGRNGDFTFGELIAGNFTLAVNAPGHRPAARPVEVEGQGVTRVEIELSAGARVHGTVRAVNGPLQDARVSLVDAAGNVVASSTTAEDGAYAFTDLDAGDYTVIAAGYPPVATALHVEGTGVDDFDIELSHPDE
;
A
#
# COMPACT_ATOMS: atom_id res chain seq x y z
N MET A 1 -20.47 -24.54 -9.00
CA MET A 1 -19.81 -23.20 -8.96
C MET A 1 -19.66 -22.61 -10.36
N ALA A 2 -19.05 -23.34 -11.30
CA ALA A 2 -18.86 -22.91 -12.69
C ALA A 2 -20.11 -22.34 -13.38
N THR A 3 -21.29 -22.93 -13.20
CA THR A 3 -22.55 -22.43 -13.79
C THR A 3 -22.96 -21.04 -13.26
N PHE A 4 -22.73 -20.76 -11.98
CA PHE A 4 -23.01 -19.45 -11.39
C PHE A 4 -22.06 -18.39 -11.93
N LEU A 5 -20.76 -18.70 -11.94
CA LEU A 5 -19.72 -17.81 -12.46
C LEU A 5 -19.87 -17.57 -13.97
N TYR A 6 -20.31 -18.57 -14.73
CA TYR A 6 -20.67 -18.41 -16.14
C TYR A 6 -21.79 -17.38 -16.35
N LYS A 7 -22.86 -17.47 -15.56
CA LYS A 7 -23.97 -16.49 -15.60
C LYS A 7 -23.49 -15.10 -15.19
N LEU A 8 -22.63 -15.01 -14.17
CA LEU A 8 -22.04 -13.76 -13.71
C LEU A 8 -21.19 -13.08 -14.79
N GLY A 9 -20.31 -13.84 -15.46
CA GLY A 9 -19.49 -13.34 -16.57
C GLY A 9 -20.31 -12.83 -17.74
N ARG A 10 -21.38 -13.55 -18.13
CA ARG A 10 -22.32 -13.07 -19.17
C ARG A 10 -23.08 -11.83 -18.73
N PHE A 11 -23.54 -11.78 -17.49
CA PHE A 11 -24.21 -10.62 -16.94
C PHE A 11 -23.30 -9.38 -16.99
N ALA A 12 -22.07 -9.49 -16.53
CA ALA A 12 -21.10 -8.40 -16.54
C ALA A 12 -20.75 -7.95 -17.97
N PHE A 13 -20.64 -8.88 -18.92
CA PHE A 13 -20.43 -8.55 -20.33
C PHE A 13 -21.62 -7.80 -20.96
N ARG A 14 -22.87 -8.18 -20.62
CA ARG A 14 -24.09 -7.56 -21.15
C ARG A 14 -24.36 -6.20 -20.50
N ARG A 15 -24.22 -6.09 -19.17
CA ARG A 15 -24.44 -4.87 -18.38
C ARG A 15 -23.13 -4.12 -18.07
N ARG A 16 -22.19 -4.12 -19.02
CA ARG A 16 -20.84 -3.55 -18.87
C ARG A 16 -20.80 -2.10 -18.37
N HIS A 17 -21.80 -1.29 -18.71
CA HIS A 17 -21.90 0.11 -18.27
C HIS A 17 -22.21 0.20 -16.78
N PHE A 18 -23.17 -0.58 -16.29
CA PHE A 18 -23.53 -0.62 -14.88
C PHE A 18 -22.38 -1.16 -14.02
N VAL A 19 -21.72 -2.24 -14.46
CA VAL A 19 -20.59 -2.82 -13.72
C VAL A 19 -19.40 -1.87 -13.67
N ALA A 20 -19.06 -1.22 -14.79
CA ALA A 20 -17.97 -0.25 -14.80
C ALA A 20 -18.28 0.97 -13.91
N LEU A 21 -19.51 1.51 -13.98
CA LEU A 21 -19.94 2.62 -13.13
C LEU A 21 -19.93 2.26 -11.65
N PHE A 22 -20.33 1.04 -11.29
CA PHE A 22 -20.29 0.57 -9.91
C PHE A 22 -18.87 0.59 -9.35
N TRP A 23 -17.89 0.04 -10.08
CA TRP A 23 -16.50 0.02 -9.63
C TRP A 23 -15.86 1.40 -9.62
N VAL A 24 -16.16 2.25 -10.59
CA VAL A 24 -15.70 3.66 -10.58
C VAL A 24 -16.31 4.40 -9.40
N ALA A 25 -17.60 4.23 -9.11
CA ALA A 25 -18.24 4.85 -7.96
C ALA A 25 -17.63 4.37 -6.64
N LEU A 26 -17.26 3.09 -6.54
CA LEU A 26 -16.61 2.53 -5.36
C LEU A 26 -15.18 3.08 -5.20
N LEU A 27 -14.42 3.21 -6.30
CA LEU A 27 -13.12 3.88 -6.29
C LEU A 27 -13.24 5.36 -5.88
N THR A 28 -14.23 6.09 -6.42
CA THR A 28 -14.48 7.48 -6.03
C THR A 28 -14.88 7.58 -4.57
N LEU A 29 -15.74 6.69 -4.07
CA LEU A 29 -16.16 6.68 -2.67
C LEU A 29 -14.97 6.39 -1.74
N ALA A 30 -14.15 5.39 -2.06
CA ALA A 30 -12.95 5.06 -1.30
C ALA A 30 -11.93 6.21 -1.35
N GLY A 31 -11.69 6.81 -2.52
CA GLY A 31 -10.78 7.94 -2.68
C GLY A 31 -11.24 9.20 -1.94
N VAL A 32 -12.54 9.50 -1.97
CA VAL A 32 -13.12 10.61 -1.18
C VAL A 32 -13.03 10.33 0.31
N GLY A 33 -13.27 9.07 0.74
CA GLY A 33 -13.07 8.65 2.11
C GLY A 33 -11.63 8.78 2.57
N ALA A 34 -10.67 8.40 1.73
CA ALA A 34 -9.23 8.54 2.00
C ALA A 34 -8.82 10.01 2.11
N ALA A 35 -9.30 10.86 1.19
CA ALA A 35 -8.98 12.29 1.18
C ALA A 35 -9.59 13.05 2.38
N GLN A 36 -10.65 12.52 2.99
CA GLN A 36 -11.27 13.09 4.21
C GLN A 36 -10.79 12.41 5.49
N ALA A 37 -10.06 11.30 5.39
CA ALA A 37 -9.56 10.61 6.56
C ALA A 37 -8.45 11.47 7.18
N PRO A 38 -8.43 11.62 8.52
CA PRO A 38 -7.28 12.19 9.18
C PRO A 38 -6.04 11.32 8.86
N VAL A 39 -4.86 11.92 8.94
CA VAL A 39 -3.61 11.16 8.84
C VAL A 39 -3.66 10.00 9.84
N ALA A 40 -3.23 8.81 9.40
CA ALA A 40 -3.22 7.64 10.26
C ALA A 40 -2.35 7.93 11.49
N GLY A 41 -2.93 7.86 12.68
CA GLY A 41 -2.18 8.02 13.92
C GLY A 41 -1.18 6.88 14.14
N SER A 42 -0.26 7.07 15.08
CA SER A 42 0.68 6.02 15.47
C SER A 42 -0.08 4.85 16.10
N ALA A 43 0.02 3.66 15.49
CA ALA A 43 -0.57 2.46 16.09
C ALA A 43 0.27 2.11 17.34
N SER A 44 -0.35 2.10 18.52
CA SER A 44 0.34 1.66 19.74
C SER A 44 0.81 0.22 19.57
N PHE A 45 2.13 0.04 19.59
CA PHE A 45 2.76 -1.26 19.43
C PHE A 45 2.62 -2.05 20.73
N SER A 46 1.49 -2.75 20.89
CA SER A 46 1.25 -3.63 22.03
C SER A 46 1.49 -5.09 21.68
N ILE A 47 2.11 -5.82 22.61
CA ILE A 47 2.29 -7.27 22.49
C ILE A 47 1.70 -7.95 23.73
N PRO A 48 0.38 -8.17 23.70
CA PRO A 48 -0.32 -8.78 24.83
C PRO A 48 0.32 -10.11 25.25
N GLY A 49 0.44 -10.32 26.55
CA GLY A 49 0.91 -11.57 27.14
C GLY A 49 2.43 -11.68 27.31
N THR A 50 3.22 -10.72 26.83
CA THR A 50 4.68 -10.68 27.03
C THR A 50 5.06 -10.03 28.35
N GLU A 51 6.28 -10.29 28.85
CA GLU A 51 6.75 -9.69 30.10
C GLU A 51 7.12 -8.22 29.90
N ALA A 52 7.78 -7.89 28.78
CA ALA A 52 8.16 -6.52 28.46
C ALA A 52 6.92 -5.60 28.38
N GLN A 53 5.79 -6.08 27.85
CA GLN A 53 4.53 -5.35 27.85
C GLN A 53 3.97 -5.18 29.27
N LYS A 54 3.95 -6.21 30.12
CA LYS A 54 3.47 -6.08 31.50
C LYS A 54 4.28 -5.06 32.29
N ALA A 55 5.59 -5.06 32.12
CA ALA A 55 6.49 -4.08 32.73
C ALA A 55 6.24 -2.67 32.20
N PHE A 56 5.96 -2.54 30.89
CA PHE A 56 5.60 -1.26 30.27
C PHE A 56 4.28 -0.72 30.84
N ASP A 57 3.22 -1.55 30.87
CA ASP A 57 1.92 -1.21 31.45
C ASP A 57 2.08 -0.80 32.94
N LEU A 58 2.91 -1.53 33.70
CA LEU A 58 3.21 -1.21 35.08
C LEU A 58 3.95 0.13 35.25
N LEU A 59 4.88 0.46 34.34
CA LEU A 59 5.57 1.75 34.36
C LEU A 59 4.62 2.90 34.10
N GLU A 60 3.67 2.74 33.16
CA GLU A 60 2.63 3.73 32.89
C GLU A 60 1.77 4.00 34.13
N ASP A 61 1.36 2.93 34.83
CA ASP A 61 0.57 3.02 36.06
C ASP A 61 1.35 3.62 37.25
N ARG A 62 2.61 3.22 37.43
CA ARG A 62 3.41 3.56 38.63
C ARG A 62 4.26 4.82 38.47
N PHE A 63 4.57 5.25 37.25
CA PHE A 63 5.35 6.45 36.93
C PHE A 63 4.59 7.44 36.02
N PRO A 64 3.40 7.94 36.42
CA PRO A 64 2.59 8.83 35.58
C PRO A 64 3.31 10.16 35.28
N GLY A 65 3.42 10.49 33.98
CA GLY A 65 4.03 11.72 33.46
C GLY A 65 5.45 11.56 32.90
N ALA A 66 6.06 10.38 33.00
CA ALA A 66 7.16 9.99 32.12
C ALA A 66 6.52 9.37 30.88
N SER A 67 6.19 10.14 29.84
CA SER A 67 5.55 9.62 28.62
C SER A 67 6.37 8.47 28.03
N PRO A 68 6.00 7.19 28.23
CA PRO A 68 6.81 6.06 27.77
C PRO A 68 6.77 5.92 26.25
N ASP A 69 5.71 6.46 25.63
CA ASP A 69 5.46 6.51 24.18
C ASP A 69 6.00 7.78 23.49
N GLY A 70 6.60 8.70 24.26
CA GLY A 70 7.14 9.94 23.70
C GLY A 70 8.38 9.68 22.85
N ALA A 71 8.49 10.37 21.71
CA ALA A 71 9.66 10.28 20.85
C ALA A 71 10.93 10.62 21.63
N THR A 72 12.04 10.02 21.23
CA THR A 72 13.35 10.30 21.82
C THR A 72 14.35 10.68 20.74
N ALA A 73 15.12 11.74 21.00
CA ALA A 73 16.31 12.06 20.24
C ALA A 73 17.55 11.91 21.12
N ARG A 74 18.57 11.22 20.59
CA ARG A 74 19.90 11.13 21.19
C ARG A 74 20.85 11.96 20.36
N VAL A 75 21.19 13.15 20.84
CA VAL A 75 22.17 14.03 20.20
C VAL A 75 23.55 13.69 20.74
N VAL A 76 24.41 13.12 19.89
CA VAL A 76 25.75 12.65 20.22
C VAL A 76 26.75 13.69 19.77
N PHE A 77 27.62 14.12 20.68
CA PHE A 77 28.67 15.11 20.41
C PHE A 77 30.04 14.45 20.58
N LYS A 78 30.89 14.59 19.57
CA LYS A 78 32.30 14.16 19.60
C LYS A 78 33.21 15.36 19.39
N ALA A 79 34.22 15.46 20.25
CA ALA A 79 35.23 16.50 20.18
C ALA A 79 36.18 16.27 18.98
N PRO A 80 36.79 17.33 18.43
CA PRO A 80 37.83 17.21 17.41
C PRO A 80 38.98 16.28 17.85
N ASP A 81 39.65 15.68 16.87
CA ASP A 81 40.74 14.75 17.14
C ASP A 81 41.81 15.34 18.07
N GLY A 82 42.08 14.65 19.18
CA GLY A 82 43.06 15.05 20.18
C GLY A 82 42.53 15.97 21.29
N GLU A 83 41.30 16.47 21.18
CA GLU A 83 40.64 17.27 22.21
C GLU A 83 39.77 16.44 23.16
N LYS A 84 39.33 17.07 24.26
CA LYS A 84 38.34 16.50 25.18
C LYS A 84 37.03 17.25 25.05
N ILE A 85 35.92 16.53 25.15
CA ILE A 85 34.58 17.14 25.15
C ILE A 85 34.35 18.02 26.38
N THR A 86 35.13 17.78 27.45
CA THR A 86 35.12 18.58 28.69
C THR A 86 35.98 19.85 28.62
N ALA A 87 36.67 20.11 27.50
CA ALA A 87 37.43 21.35 27.33
C ALA A 87 36.49 22.58 27.38
N PRO A 88 36.93 23.75 27.86
CA PRO A 88 36.03 24.89 28.10
C PRO A 88 35.22 25.34 26.88
N GLY A 89 35.83 25.36 25.68
CA GLY A 89 35.14 25.69 24.43
C GLY A 89 34.06 24.66 24.09
N ASN A 90 34.45 23.39 23.94
CA ASN A 90 33.58 22.27 23.62
C ASN A 90 32.43 22.10 24.64
N ARG A 91 32.72 22.27 25.93
CA ARG A 91 31.72 22.20 26.99
C ARG A 91 30.69 23.34 26.87
N THR A 92 31.13 24.53 26.50
CA THR A 92 30.22 25.68 26.34
C THR A 92 29.31 25.47 25.13
N ALA A 93 29.85 24.97 24.02
CA ALA A 93 29.08 24.60 22.83
C ALA A 93 28.00 23.56 23.15
N VAL A 94 28.36 22.45 23.81
CA VAL A 94 27.39 21.41 24.22
C VAL A 94 26.34 21.96 25.19
N GLN A 95 26.72 22.84 26.13
CA GLN A 95 25.75 23.44 27.06
C GLN A 95 24.79 24.42 26.39
N LYS A 96 25.26 25.14 25.36
CA LYS A 96 24.42 25.98 24.51
C LYS A 96 23.40 25.12 23.75
N ALA A 97 23.87 24.08 23.06
CA ALA A 97 23.03 23.14 22.33
C ALA A 97 21.96 22.49 23.23
N VAL A 98 22.35 21.97 24.40
CA VAL A 98 21.41 21.37 25.39
C VAL A 98 20.35 22.36 25.85
N LYS A 99 20.68 23.64 25.95
CA LYS A 99 19.73 24.68 26.34
C LYS A 99 18.74 25.00 25.22
N GLU A 100 19.21 25.05 23.97
CA GLU A 100 18.40 25.30 22.78
C GLU A 100 17.45 24.13 22.52
N LEU A 101 17.93 22.88 22.62
CA LEU A 101 17.09 21.66 22.57
C LEU A 101 15.94 21.68 23.58
N GLY A 102 16.10 22.39 24.71
CA GLY A 102 15.08 22.50 25.75
C GLY A 102 14.00 23.55 25.51
N THR A 103 14.05 24.31 24.40
CA THR A 103 13.11 25.42 24.14
C THR A 103 11.88 25.03 23.33
N GLY A 104 11.85 23.82 22.74
CA GLY A 104 10.72 23.34 21.94
C GLY A 104 9.45 23.12 22.76
N SER A 105 8.28 23.46 22.19
CA SER A 105 6.96 23.30 22.81
C SER A 105 6.60 21.82 23.06
N GLU A 106 7.03 20.93 22.17
CA GLU A 106 6.78 19.48 22.23
C GLU A 106 7.81 18.73 23.10
N VAL A 107 8.87 19.40 23.54
CA VAL A 107 9.91 18.80 24.38
C VAL A 107 9.37 18.58 25.79
N ALA A 108 9.42 17.33 26.26
CA ALA A 108 9.06 16.94 27.63
C ALA A 108 10.24 17.16 28.58
N SER A 109 11.45 16.75 28.18
CA SER A 109 12.66 16.96 28.98
C SER A 109 13.93 16.84 28.14
N VAL A 110 15.01 17.48 28.61
CA VAL A 110 16.37 17.30 28.07
C VAL A 110 17.31 16.95 29.21
N VAL A 111 18.06 15.87 29.05
CA VAL A 111 19.06 15.41 30.02
C VAL A 111 20.42 16.04 29.70
N ASP A 112 20.94 16.83 30.64
CA ASP A 112 22.26 17.45 30.54
C ASP A 112 23.37 16.39 30.73
N PRO A 113 24.21 16.14 29.71
CA PRO A 113 25.25 15.12 29.76
C PRO A 113 26.21 15.26 30.94
N PHE A 114 26.56 16.49 31.30
CA PHE A 114 27.58 16.75 32.33
C PHE A 114 27.01 16.61 33.74
N LYS A 115 25.70 16.78 33.92
CA LYS A 115 25.03 16.53 35.22
C LYS A 115 24.94 15.04 35.52
N VAL A 116 24.62 14.23 34.52
CA VAL A 116 24.50 12.77 34.65
C VAL A 116 25.82 12.03 34.43
N LYS A 117 26.91 12.76 34.14
CA LYS A 117 28.25 12.23 33.83
C LYS A 117 28.24 11.27 32.62
N ALA A 118 27.43 11.57 31.62
CA ALA A 118 27.35 10.87 30.34
C ALA A 118 28.53 11.22 29.42
N VAL A 119 29.76 10.98 29.89
CA VAL A 119 30.99 11.22 29.13
C VAL A 119 31.70 9.90 28.94
N SER A 120 32.17 9.64 27.72
CA SER A 120 32.89 8.41 27.36
C SER A 120 34.14 8.23 28.21
N ARG A 121 34.63 6.98 28.36
CA ARG A 121 35.81 6.69 29.18
C ARG A 121 37.07 7.42 28.71
N ASP A 122 37.20 7.64 27.41
CA ASP A 122 38.27 8.40 26.79
C ASP A 122 38.03 9.92 26.82
N GLY A 123 36.85 10.39 27.23
CA GLY A 123 36.51 11.80 27.39
C GLY A 123 36.35 12.58 26.08
N THR A 124 36.16 11.89 24.95
CA THR A 124 36.02 12.49 23.62
C THR A 124 34.55 12.64 23.18
N THR A 125 33.65 11.82 23.72
CA THR A 125 32.24 11.75 23.31
C THR A 125 31.30 11.97 24.50
N THR A 126 30.19 12.65 24.25
CA THR A 126 29.08 12.83 25.20
C THR A 126 27.75 12.80 24.46
N TYR A 127 26.63 12.65 25.15
CA TYR A 127 25.31 12.65 24.51
C TYR A 127 24.27 13.38 25.36
N ALA A 128 23.35 14.07 24.71
CA ALA A 128 22.15 14.62 25.32
C ALA A 128 20.94 13.80 24.87
N GLN A 129 20.05 13.47 25.81
CA GLN A 129 18.79 12.80 25.49
C GLN A 129 17.66 13.83 25.59
N VAL A 130 16.93 13.98 24.49
CA VAL A 130 15.70 14.77 24.39
C VAL A 130 14.54 13.79 24.38
N SER A 131 13.55 14.02 25.24
CA SER A 131 12.29 13.28 25.25
C SER A 131 11.17 14.23 24.87
N TYR A 132 10.30 13.80 23.97
CA TYR A 132 9.15 14.56 23.48
C TYR A 132 7.86 14.09 24.14
N LYS A 133 6.83 14.93 24.09
CA LYS A 133 5.49 14.66 24.65
C LYS A 133 4.64 13.76 23.74
N VAL A 134 4.95 13.75 22.45
CA VAL A 134 4.25 13.03 21.37
C VAL A 134 5.17 11.99 20.75
N SER A 135 4.62 11.03 20.03
CA SER A 135 5.40 9.99 19.33
C SER A 135 6.18 10.56 18.15
N GLY A 136 7.19 9.83 17.65
CA GLY A 136 8.03 10.32 16.54
C GLY A 136 7.23 10.63 15.26
N MET A 137 6.16 9.88 14.99
CA MET A 137 5.29 10.09 13.83
C MET A 137 4.32 11.27 13.98
N GLU A 138 4.06 11.70 15.21
CA GLU A 138 3.18 12.85 15.52
C GLU A 138 3.97 14.13 15.79
N LEU A 139 5.30 14.03 15.87
CA LEU A 139 6.21 15.14 16.10
C LEU A 139 6.14 16.13 14.93
N GLU A 140 5.94 17.43 15.23
CA GLU A 140 5.86 18.46 14.20
C GLU A 140 7.19 18.63 13.48
N ASP A 141 7.16 18.93 12.18
CA ASP A 141 8.35 19.23 11.39
C ASP A 141 9.18 20.35 12.02
N SER A 142 8.54 21.34 12.66
CA SER A 142 9.25 22.41 13.37
C SER A 142 10.12 21.91 14.54
N SER A 143 9.71 20.84 15.23
CA SER A 143 10.49 20.22 16.30
C SER A 143 11.65 19.38 15.75
N ARG A 144 11.49 18.82 14.53
CA ARG A 144 12.54 18.09 13.80
C ARG A 144 13.58 19.05 13.23
N ASP A 145 13.14 20.11 12.57
CA ASP A 145 13.97 21.19 12.04
C ASP A 145 14.78 21.83 13.17
N ALA A 146 14.16 22.12 14.33
CA ALA A 146 14.88 22.67 15.48
C ALA A 146 15.98 21.72 16.01
N LEU A 147 15.76 20.41 15.94
CA LEU A 147 16.75 19.40 16.34
C LEU A 147 17.93 19.36 15.34
N GLU A 148 17.63 19.45 14.04
CA GLU A 148 18.63 19.50 12.97
C GLU A 148 19.42 20.81 12.96
N ASP A 149 18.75 21.95 13.15
CA ASP A 149 19.35 23.28 13.24
C ASP A 149 20.34 23.34 14.41
N VAL A 150 19.94 22.86 15.59
CA VAL A 150 20.85 22.84 16.75
C VAL A 150 22.04 21.91 16.50
N ALA A 151 21.83 20.77 15.83
CA ALA A 151 22.93 19.89 15.44
C ALA A 151 23.87 20.58 14.45
N GLN A 152 23.34 21.30 13.47
CA GLN A 152 24.11 22.00 12.44
C GLN A 152 24.88 23.21 13.02
N ASP A 153 24.25 24.05 13.84
CA ASP A 153 24.90 25.16 14.54
C ASP A 153 26.07 24.67 15.39
N THR A 154 25.91 23.52 16.04
CA THR A 154 26.97 22.93 16.86
C THR A 154 28.09 22.31 16.02
N ARG A 155 27.78 21.82 14.80
CA ARG A 155 28.81 21.40 13.83
C ARG A 155 29.64 22.58 13.34
N ASP A 156 29.02 23.73 13.13
CA ASP A 156 29.69 24.96 12.71
C ASP A 156 30.63 25.52 13.79
N GLU A 157 30.36 25.21 15.07
CA GLU A 157 31.27 25.47 16.20
C GLU A 157 32.47 24.49 16.27
N GLY A 158 32.55 23.52 15.35
CA GLY A 158 33.68 22.61 15.16
C GLY A 158 33.54 21.22 15.80
N LEU A 159 32.40 20.92 16.44
CA LEU A 159 32.12 19.59 16.99
C LEU A 159 31.56 18.65 15.91
N THR A 160 31.80 17.35 16.05
CA THR A 160 31.01 16.37 15.29
C THR A 160 29.72 16.10 16.05
N VAL A 161 28.57 16.38 15.43
CA VAL A 161 27.26 16.16 16.04
C VAL A 161 26.42 15.26 15.16
N GLU A 162 25.89 14.20 15.74
CA GLU A 162 25.03 13.24 15.06
C GLU A 162 23.81 12.96 15.93
N VAL A 163 22.66 12.77 15.31
CA VAL A 163 21.39 12.60 16.00
C VAL A 163 20.83 11.21 15.69
N GLY A 164 20.56 10.44 16.72
CA GLY A 164 19.88 9.15 16.63
C GLY A 164 18.53 9.17 17.36
N GLY A 165 17.85 8.03 17.36
CA GLY A 165 16.50 7.89 17.92
C GLY A 165 15.38 8.12 16.91
N ASP A 166 14.15 7.94 17.37
CA ASP A 166 12.93 7.87 16.58
C ASP A 166 12.34 9.25 16.21
N ALA A 167 12.87 10.34 16.77
CA ALA A 167 12.44 11.70 16.45
C ALA A 167 12.76 12.15 15.01
N LEU A 168 13.82 11.62 14.40
CA LEU A 168 14.25 11.94 13.03
C LEU A 168 13.95 10.83 12.02
N GLN A 169 12.99 9.95 12.30
CA GLN A 169 12.57 8.98 11.28
C GLN A 169 11.83 9.71 10.16
N GLU A 170 12.45 9.71 8.97
CA GLU A 170 11.84 10.22 7.75
C GLU A 170 10.67 9.35 7.30
N ILE A 171 9.64 9.98 6.74
CA ILE A 171 8.53 9.28 6.09
C ILE A 171 9.03 8.82 4.71
N PRO A 172 8.98 7.53 4.37
CA PRO A 172 9.47 7.05 3.08
C PRO A 172 8.74 7.70 1.89
N GLU A 173 9.51 8.30 0.97
CA GLU A 173 9.01 8.77 -0.33
C GLU A 173 8.58 7.57 -1.21
N THR A 174 7.27 7.31 -1.29
CA THR A 174 6.70 6.29 -2.18
C THR A 174 6.53 6.81 -3.61
N GLY A 175 7.17 6.18 -4.60
CA GLY A 175 6.68 6.30 -5.99
C GLY A 175 7.65 5.96 -7.12
N ALA A 176 8.95 6.26 -7.02
CA ALA A 176 9.84 6.17 -8.19
C ALA A 176 10.10 4.73 -8.65
N THR A 177 10.27 3.79 -7.71
CA THR A 177 10.68 2.40 -8.00
C THR A 177 9.50 1.48 -8.30
N GLU A 178 8.32 1.77 -7.77
CA GLU A 178 7.08 1.04 -8.07
C GLU A 178 6.68 1.16 -9.55
N VAL A 179 6.87 2.35 -10.14
CA VAL A 179 6.60 2.61 -11.57
C VAL A 179 7.44 1.70 -12.47
N ILE A 180 8.66 1.34 -12.05
CA ILE A 180 9.53 0.44 -12.80
C ILE A 180 8.92 -0.97 -12.85
N GLY A 181 8.47 -1.50 -11.70
CA GLY A 181 7.83 -2.82 -11.61
C GLY A 181 6.57 -2.91 -12.49
N ILE A 182 5.73 -1.87 -12.46
CA ILE A 182 4.53 -1.73 -13.30
C ILE A 182 4.92 -1.65 -14.79
N GLY A 183 5.95 -0.89 -15.13
CA GLY A 183 6.47 -0.74 -16.49
C GLY A 183 6.95 -2.06 -17.08
N VAL A 184 7.75 -2.83 -16.33
CA VAL A 184 8.21 -4.16 -16.74
C VAL A 184 7.03 -5.12 -16.89
N ALA A 185 6.08 -5.12 -15.95
CA ALA A 185 4.85 -5.91 -16.07
C ALA A 185 4.07 -5.58 -17.35
N ALA A 186 3.95 -4.30 -17.72
CA ALA A 186 3.31 -3.87 -18.95
C ALA A 186 4.03 -4.42 -20.20
N VAL A 187 5.36 -4.37 -20.25
CA VAL A 187 6.16 -4.95 -21.34
C VAL A 187 5.92 -6.45 -21.47
N VAL A 188 5.95 -7.19 -20.35
CA VAL A 188 5.72 -8.64 -20.35
C VAL A 188 4.30 -8.99 -20.80
N LEU A 189 3.28 -8.22 -20.38
CA LEU A 189 1.90 -8.36 -20.85
C LEU A 189 1.78 -8.10 -22.35
N VAL A 190 2.45 -7.08 -22.89
CA VAL A 190 2.47 -6.78 -24.33
C VAL A 190 3.10 -7.94 -25.12
N ILE A 191 4.23 -8.49 -24.66
CA ILE A 191 4.88 -9.67 -25.27
C ILE A 191 3.96 -10.90 -25.19
N THR A 192 3.29 -11.08 -24.07
CA THR A 192 2.41 -12.22 -23.82
C THR A 192 1.18 -12.20 -24.72
N PHE A 193 0.51 -11.05 -24.81
CA PHE A 193 -0.73 -10.93 -25.57
C PHE A 193 -0.53 -10.57 -27.05
N GLY A 194 0.56 -9.90 -27.40
CA GLY A 194 0.83 -9.36 -28.74
C GLY A 194 -0.10 -8.20 -29.12
N SER A 195 -0.67 -7.51 -28.12
CA SER A 195 -1.61 -6.40 -28.31
C SER A 195 -1.61 -5.49 -27.08
N LEU A 196 -1.37 -4.19 -27.28
CA LEU A 196 -1.41 -3.19 -26.20
C LEU A 196 -2.76 -3.17 -25.49
N ILE A 197 -3.86 -3.32 -26.22
CA ILE A 197 -5.21 -3.26 -25.63
C ILE A 197 -5.49 -4.48 -24.75
N ALA A 198 -5.03 -5.66 -25.16
CA ALA A 198 -5.18 -6.87 -24.36
C ALA A 198 -4.26 -6.85 -23.12
N ALA A 199 -3.08 -6.22 -23.24
CA ALA A 199 -2.14 -6.01 -22.14
C ALA A 199 -2.61 -4.92 -21.16
N GLY A 200 -3.27 -3.87 -21.64
CA GLY A 200 -3.78 -2.79 -20.81
C GLY A 200 -4.96 -3.20 -19.93
N LEU A 201 -5.73 -4.24 -20.32
CA LEU A 201 -6.89 -4.68 -19.54
C LEU A 201 -6.48 -5.18 -18.14
N PRO A 202 -5.56 -6.15 -18.01
CA PRO A 202 -5.06 -6.58 -16.70
C PRO A 202 -4.49 -5.44 -15.85
N LEU A 203 -3.71 -4.55 -16.48
CA LEU A 203 -3.05 -3.46 -15.79
C LEU A 203 -4.04 -2.46 -15.21
N VAL A 204 -4.99 -1.98 -16.03
CA VAL A 204 -6.02 -1.02 -15.58
C VAL A 204 -6.89 -1.61 -14.48
N THR A 205 -7.28 -2.88 -14.59
CA THR A 205 -8.11 -3.50 -13.54
C THR A 205 -7.35 -3.73 -12.24
N ALA A 206 -6.06 -4.06 -12.32
CA ALA A 206 -5.23 -4.20 -11.14
C ALA A 206 -5.04 -2.85 -10.44
N LEU A 207 -4.76 -1.77 -11.19
CA LEU A 207 -4.64 -0.42 -10.64
C LEU A 207 -5.95 0.07 -10.00
N ILE A 208 -7.11 -0.21 -10.60
CA ILE A 208 -8.41 0.12 -9.98
C ILE A 208 -8.61 -0.68 -8.69
N GLY A 209 -8.26 -1.97 -8.68
CA GLY A 209 -8.41 -2.81 -7.48
C GLY A 209 -7.50 -2.40 -6.34
N VAL A 210 -6.23 -2.12 -6.66
CA VAL A 210 -5.25 -1.58 -5.72
C VAL A 210 -5.68 -0.20 -5.24
N GLY A 211 -6.12 0.69 -6.13
CA GLY A 211 -6.60 2.02 -5.76
C GLY A 211 -7.78 1.95 -4.79
N ILE A 212 -8.75 1.06 -5.05
CA ILE A 212 -9.85 0.83 -4.10
C ILE A 212 -9.33 0.26 -2.77
N GLY A 213 -8.43 -0.72 -2.81
CA GLY A 213 -7.89 -1.37 -1.61
C GLY A 213 -7.12 -0.39 -0.73
N VAL A 214 -6.13 0.30 -1.31
CA VAL A 214 -5.29 1.29 -0.62
C VAL A 214 -6.13 2.47 -0.14
N SER A 215 -6.97 3.08 -0.99
CA SER A 215 -7.85 4.16 -0.53
C SER A 215 -8.85 3.69 0.53
N GLY A 216 -9.33 2.45 0.46
CA GLY A 216 -10.18 1.87 1.50
C GLY A 216 -9.44 1.69 2.83
N ILE A 217 -8.17 1.25 2.79
CA ILE A 217 -7.30 1.13 3.95
C ILE A 217 -7.05 2.51 4.56
N THR A 218 -6.67 3.50 3.74
CA THR A 218 -6.47 4.89 4.19
C THR A 218 -7.73 5.49 4.79
N ALA A 219 -8.89 5.31 4.14
CA ALA A 219 -10.18 5.79 4.63
C ALA A 219 -10.56 5.20 6.00
N LEU A 220 -10.11 3.97 6.28
CA LEU A 220 -10.38 3.25 7.53
C LEU A 220 -9.19 3.28 8.50
N ALA A 221 -8.11 4.00 8.18
CA ALA A 221 -6.85 3.87 8.89
C ALA A 221 -6.99 4.22 10.37
N ASN A 222 -7.66 5.32 10.70
CA ASN A 222 -7.90 5.70 12.10
C ASN A 222 -8.96 4.82 12.79
N ALA A 223 -9.97 4.35 12.07
CA ALA A 223 -11.01 3.51 12.66
C ALA A 223 -10.54 2.09 12.99
N LEU A 224 -9.52 1.61 12.26
CA LEU A 224 -8.95 0.27 12.41
C LEU A 224 -7.51 0.30 12.95
N GLU A 225 -6.98 1.49 13.28
CA GLU A 225 -5.60 1.73 13.70
C GLU A 225 -4.59 1.04 12.77
N LEU A 226 -4.69 1.33 11.46
CA LEU A 226 -3.83 0.78 10.42
C LEU A 226 -2.65 1.70 10.14
N ASP A 227 -1.45 1.13 10.15
CA ASP A 227 -0.21 1.83 9.77
C ASP A 227 -0.01 1.87 8.24
N SER A 228 0.80 2.83 7.79
CA SER A 228 1.30 3.02 6.43
C SER A 228 1.85 1.75 5.78
N THR A 229 2.58 0.92 6.53
CA THR A 229 3.13 -0.38 6.08
C THR A 229 2.02 -1.31 5.55
N THR A 230 0.84 -1.24 6.16
CA THR A 230 -0.33 -2.04 5.73
C THR A 230 -0.75 -1.70 4.31
N SER A 231 -0.73 -0.43 3.94
CA SER A 231 -1.08 0.05 2.61
C SER A 231 -0.07 -0.42 1.56
N THR A 232 1.23 -0.35 1.87
CA THR A 232 2.31 -0.82 0.99
C THR A 232 2.20 -2.31 0.71
N LEU A 233 1.97 -3.13 1.75
CA LEU A 233 1.78 -4.57 1.56
C LEU A 233 0.51 -4.89 0.79
N ALA A 234 -0.59 -4.20 1.08
CA ALA A 234 -1.83 -4.38 0.34
C ALA A 234 -1.68 -3.99 -1.14
N MET A 235 -0.91 -2.94 -1.43
CA MET A 235 -0.57 -2.54 -2.80
C MET A 235 0.26 -3.62 -3.50
N MET A 236 1.37 -4.04 -2.87
CA MET A 236 2.30 -5.02 -3.42
C MET A 236 1.60 -6.35 -3.74
N ILE A 237 0.81 -6.89 -2.79
CA ILE A 237 0.07 -8.14 -2.98
C ILE A 237 -1.10 -7.92 -3.95
N GLY A 238 -1.87 -6.85 -3.78
CA GLY A 238 -3.04 -6.55 -4.60
C GLY A 238 -2.71 -6.36 -6.08
N LEU A 239 -1.57 -5.72 -6.39
CA LEU A 239 -1.09 -5.52 -7.74
C LEU A 239 -0.66 -6.85 -8.38
N ALA A 240 0.16 -7.63 -7.68
CA ALA A 240 0.65 -8.92 -8.17
C ALA A 240 -0.53 -9.86 -8.49
N VAL A 241 -1.42 -10.05 -7.52
CA VAL A 241 -2.59 -10.93 -7.61
C VAL A 241 -3.60 -10.41 -8.65
N GLY A 242 -3.87 -9.10 -8.65
CA GLY A 242 -4.83 -8.48 -9.54
C GLY A 242 -4.44 -8.59 -11.02
N ILE A 243 -3.15 -8.39 -11.34
CA ILE A 243 -2.65 -8.56 -12.71
C ILE A 243 -2.75 -10.04 -13.12
N ASP A 244 -2.41 -10.97 -12.23
CA ASP A 244 -2.35 -12.38 -12.57
C ASP A 244 -3.74 -12.98 -12.84
N TYR A 245 -4.70 -12.74 -11.94
CA TYR A 245 -6.08 -13.18 -12.14
C TYR A 245 -6.69 -12.63 -13.42
N ALA A 246 -6.35 -11.37 -13.73
CA ALA A 246 -6.78 -10.76 -14.97
C ALA A 246 -6.17 -11.39 -16.21
N LEU A 247 -4.86 -11.66 -16.17
CA LEU A 247 -4.13 -12.36 -17.21
C LEU A 247 -4.76 -13.74 -17.50
N PHE A 248 -5.12 -14.51 -16.47
CA PHE A 248 -5.75 -15.82 -16.63
C PHE A 248 -7.12 -15.76 -17.30
N ILE A 249 -8.01 -14.87 -16.86
CA ILE A 249 -9.34 -14.73 -17.44
C ILE A 249 -9.25 -14.27 -18.90
N VAL A 250 -8.41 -13.27 -19.20
CA VAL A 250 -8.21 -12.77 -20.56
C VAL A 250 -7.58 -13.85 -21.45
N SER A 251 -6.60 -14.59 -20.94
CA SER A 251 -5.99 -15.71 -21.66
C SER A 251 -7.00 -16.79 -21.99
N ARG A 252 -7.86 -17.18 -21.04
CA ARG A 252 -8.91 -18.17 -21.28
C ARG A 252 -9.94 -17.67 -22.27
N TYR A 253 -10.39 -16.43 -22.16
CA TYR A 253 -11.31 -15.82 -23.13
C TYR A 253 -10.75 -15.86 -24.56
N ARG A 254 -9.46 -15.56 -24.74
CA ARG A 254 -8.81 -15.64 -26.07
C ARG A 254 -8.72 -17.05 -26.62
N ALA A 255 -8.59 -18.06 -25.75
CA ALA A 255 -8.61 -19.46 -26.14
C ALA A 255 -10.02 -19.87 -26.60
N GLU A 256 -11.06 -19.54 -25.85
CA GLU A 256 -12.46 -19.82 -26.22
C GLU A 256 -12.87 -19.14 -27.54
N LEU A 257 -12.32 -17.94 -27.83
CA LEU A 257 -12.49 -17.29 -29.14
C LEU A 257 -11.77 -18.00 -30.28
N ALA A 258 -10.62 -18.63 -29.99
CA ALA A 258 -9.87 -19.40 -30.98
C ALA A 258 -10.61 -20.70 -31.35
N ASP A 259 -11.39 -21.24 -30.41
CA ASP A 259 -12.28 -22.39 -30.62
C ASP A 259 -13.58 -22.00 -31.36
N GLY A 260 -13.69 -20.76 -31.87
CA GLY A 260 -14.80 -20.31 -32.71
C GLY A 260 -16.07 -19.91 -31.95
N ARG A 261 -16.03 -19.82 -30.62
CA ARG A 261 -17.20 -19.45 -29.82
C ARG A 261 -17.57 -17.97 -29.98
N GLU A 262 -18.86 -17.69 -29.82
CA GLU A 262 -19.35 -16.32 -29.77
C GLU A 262 -18.81 -15.61 -28.52
N ARG A 263 -18.55 -14.30 -28.63
CA ARG A 263 -17.85 -13.51 -27.60
C ARG A 263 -18.53 -13.55 -26.24
N GLU A 264 -19.86 -13.50 -26.20
CA GLU A 264 -20.59 -13.55 -24.93
C GLU A 264 -20.46 -14.92 -24.26
N ASP A 265 -20.61 -16.01 -25.01
CA ASP A 265 -20.42 -17.37 -24.50
C ASP A 265 -18.97 -17.62 -24.09
N ALA A 266 -18.01 -17.12 -24.87
CA ALA A 266 -16.58 -17.20 -24.59
C ALA A 266 -16.21 -16.50 -23.28
N VAL A 267 -16.74 -15.29 -23.01
CA VAL A 267 -16.54 -14.62 -21.71
C VAL A 267 -17.18 -15.40 -20.58
N GLY A 268 -18.41 -15.88 -20.76
CA GLY A 268 -19.09 -16.71 -19.78
C GLY A 268 -18.27 -17.95 -19.40
N ARG A 269 -17.78 -18.71 -20.38
CA ARG A 269 -16.96 -19.91 -20.12
C ARG A 269 -15.61 -19.59 -19.50
N ALA A 270 -14.99 -18.47 -19.88
CA ALA A 270 -13.75 -18.03 -19.27
C ALA A 270 -13.93 -17.77 -17.76
N VAL A 271 -14.98 -17.05 -17.36
CA VAL A 271 -15.29 -16.80 -15.94
C VAL A 271 -15.77 -18.07 -15.23
N GLY A 272 -16.53 -18.93 -15.90
CA GLY A 272 -17.00 -20.20 -15.34
C GLY A 272 -15.88 -21.20 -15.03
N THR A 273 -14.81 -21.22 -15.83
CA THR A 273 -13.69 -22.17 -15.68
C THR A 273 -12.49 -21.51 -15.02
N ALA A 274 -11.80 -20.60 -15.71
CA ALA A 274 -10.65 -19.88 -15.16
C ALA A 274 -11.03 -19.02 -13.95
N GLY A 275 -12.22 -18.41 -13.95
CA GLY A 275 -12.71 -17.67 -12.77
C GLY A 275 -12.98 -18.59 -11.56
N SER A 276 -13.35 -19.86 -11.77
CA SER A 276 -13.45 -20.81 -10.65
C SER A 276 -12.08 -21.02 -10.00
N ALA A 277 -11.03 -21.22 -10.79
CA ALA A 277 -9.67 -21.32 -10.30
C ALA A 277 -9.21 -20.04 -9.57
N VAL A 278 -9.53 -18.85 -10.11
CA VAL A 278 -9.26 -17.54 -9.46
C VAL A 278 -9.93 -17.42 -8.09
N VAL A 279 -11.16 -17.92 -7.91
CA VAL A 279 -11.83 -17.90 -6.59
C VAL A 279 -11.10 -18.77 -5.58
N PHE A 280 -10.65 -19.97 -5.97
CA PHE A 280 -9.93 -20.86 -5.07
C PHE A 280 -8.56 -20.30 -4.69
N ALA A 281 -7.82 -19.83 -5.68
CA ALA A 281 -6.57 -19.09 -5.55
C ALA A 281 -6.71 -17.91 -4.57
N GLY A 282 -7.67 -17.04 -4.83
CA GLY A 282 -7.98 -15.89 -3.98
C GLY A 282 -8.36 -16.30 -2.56
N LEU A 283 -9.15 -17.36 -2.40
CA LEU A 283 -9.52 -17.86 -1.07
C LEU A 283 -8.31 -18.42 -0.31
N THR A 284 -7.37 -19.11 -0.97
CA THR A 284 -6.15 -19.57 -0.33
C THR A 284 -5.26 -18.43 0.16
N VAL A 285 -5.14 -17.35 -0.63
CA VAL A 285 -4.42 -16.14 -0.22
C VAL A 285 -5.13 -15.47 0.96
N VAL A 286 -6.45 -15.29 0.88
CA VAL A 286 -7.25 -14.69 1.97
C VAL A 286 -7.14 -15.51 3.26
N ILE A 287 -7.20 -16.84 3.18
CA ILE A 287 -7.01 -17.74 4.32
C ILE A 287 -5.63 -17.53 4.94
N ALA A 288 -4.57 -17.46 4.13
CA ALA A 288 -3.21 -17.32 4.63
C ALA A 288 -2.98 -15.98 5.33
N LEU A 289 -3.54 -14.90 4.77
CA LEU A 289 -3.46 -13.55 5.33
C LEU A 289 -4.32 -13.37 6.59
N VAL A 290 -5.57 -13.86 6.59
CA VAL A 290 -6.42 -13.86 7.79
C VAL A 290 -5.86 -14.78 8.86
N GLY A 291 -5.16 -15.85 8.46
CA GLY A 291 -4.47 -16.77 9.36
C GLY A 291 -3.40 -16.09 10.24
N LEU A 292 -2.92 -14.89 9.87
CA LEU A 292 -2.03 -14.08 10.72
C LEU A 292 -2.67 -13.73 12.06
N ALA A 293 -4.00 -13.76 12.15
CA ALA A 293 -4.74 -13.61 13.42
C ALA A 293 -4.36 -14.67 14.47
N VAL A 294 -3.86 -15.85 14.05
CA VAL A 294 -3.43 -16.91 14.96
C VAL A 294 -2.12 -16.59 15.67
N VAL A 295 -1.34 -15.65 15.14
CA VAL A 295 -0.08 -15.19 15.74
C VAL A 295 -0.32 -14.38 17.02
N ASP A 296 -1.56 -13.91 17.25
CA ASP A 296 -1.95 -13.12 18.42
C ASP A 296 -1.13 -11.83 18.59
N ILE A 297 -0.80 -11.21 17.46
CA ILE A 297 -0.17 -9.89 17.43
C ILE A 297 -1.15 -8.96 16.69
N PRO A 298 -1.65 -7.90 17.35
CA PRO A 298 -2.67 -7.02 16.79
C PRO A 298 -2.26 -6.42 15.44
N ILE A 299 -1.01 -5.94 15.33
CA ILE A 299 -0.53 -5.32 14.08
C ILE A 299 -0.55 -6.31 12.90
N LEU A 300 -0.08 -7.55 13.10
CA LEU A 300 -0.11 -8.60 12.06
C LEU A 300 -1.52 -8.99 11.67
N THR A 301 -2.42 -9.04 12.66
CA THR A 301 -3.83 -9.37 12.43
C THR A 301 -4.50 -8.31 11.57
N LYS A 302 -4.34 -7.03 11.95
CA LYS A 302 -4.88 -5.87 11.24
C LYS A 302 -4.32 -5.81 9.81
N MET A 303 -3.00 -5.95 9.66
CA MET A 303 -2.33 -5.98 8.36
C MET A 303 -2.83 -7.13 7.48
N GLY A 304 -2.92 -8.34 8.04
CA GLY A 304 -3.39 -9.53 7.34
C GLY A 304 -4.83 -9.39 6.84
N VAL A 305 -5.74 -8.91 7.69
CA VAL A 305 -7.14 -8.69 7.33
C VAL A 305 -7.29 -7.59 6.27
N ALA A 306 -6.55 -6.49 6.39
CA ALA A 306 -6.55 -5.41 5.41
C ALA A 306 -6.05 -5.88 4.03
N ALA A 307 -4.91 -6.58 4.00
CA ALA A 307 -4.37 -7.16 2.77
C ALA A 307 -5.32 -8.22 2.16
N ALA A 308 -5.94 -9.06 2.99
CA ALA A 308 -6.95 -10.02 2.55
C ALA A 308 -8.18 -9.33 1.92
N GLY A 309 -8.61 -8.20 2.46
CA GLY A 309 -9.65 -7.35 1.89
C GLY A 309 -9.30 -6.88 0.47
N THR A 310 -8.08 -6.38 0.28
CA THR A 310 -7.59 -5.95 -1.05
C THR A 310 -7.53 -7.11 -2.04
N VAL A 311 -7.09 -8.30 -1.62
CA VAL A 311 -7.10 -9.50 -2.46
C VAL A 311 -8.53 -9.92 -2.83
N ALA A 312 -9.47 -9.87 -1.88
CA ALA A 312 -10.87 -10.16 -2.15
C ALA A 312 -11.47 -9.20 -3.19
N ILE A 313 -11.12 -7.90 -3.11
CA ILE A 313 -11.51 -6.89 -4.09
C ILE A 313 -10.91 -7.21 -5.47
N ALA A 314 -9.62 -7.60 -5.54
CA ALA A 314 -8.97 -8.01 -6.77
C ALA A 314 -9.67 -9.22 -7.43
N VAL A 315 -10.08 -10.22 -6.64
CA VAL A 315 -10.87 -11.38 -7.12
C VAL A 315 -12.22 -10.93 -7.68
N LEU A 316 -12.95 -10.07 -6.96
CA LEU A 316 -14.25 -9.56 -7.41
C LEU A 316 -14.14 -8.76 -8.71
N ILE A 317 -13.11 -7.93 -8.84
CA ILE A 317 -12.78 -7.19 -10.07
C ILE A 317 -12.48 -8.15 -11.22
N ALA A 318 -11.68 -9.20 -10.97
CA ALA A 318 -11.35 -10.19 -11.98
C ALA A 318 -12.61 -10.89 -12.52
N LEU A 319 -13.57 -11.22 -11.64
CA LEU A 319 -14.81 -11.90 -12.00
C LEU A 319 -15.87 -10.99 -12.62
N THR A 320 -15.78 -9.67 -12.45
CA THR A 320 -16.85 -8.74 -12.86
C THR A 320 -16.37 -7.62 -13.79
N LEU A 321 -15.40 -6.82 -13.39
CA LEU A 321 -14.93 -5.68 -14.17
C LEU A 321 -14.21 -6.11 -15.44
N ILE A 322 -13.40 -7.18 -15.40
CA ILE A 322 -12.70 -7.68 -16.58
C ILE A 322 -13.69 -8.12 -17.68
N PRO A 323 -14.68 -9.00 -17.41
CA PRO A 323 -15.74 -9.31 -18.37
C PRO A 323 -16.44 -8.08 -18.95
N ALA A 324 -16.71 -7.06 -18.13
CA ALA A 324 -17.32 -5.81 -18.57
C ALA A 324 -16.40 -5.03 -19.53
N LEU A 325 -15.12 -4.88 -19.18
CA LEU A 325 -14.12 -4.20 -20.01
C LEU A 325 -13.87 -4.94 -21.34
N ILE A 326 -13.80 -6.27 -21.33
CA ILE A 326 -13.77 -7.09 -22.56
C ILE A 326 -14.96 -6.76 -23.46
N GLY A 327 -16.13 -6.52 -22.86
CA GLY A 327 -17.33 -6.05 -23.52
C GLY A 327 -17.14 -4.77 -24.31
N TYR A 328 -16.36 -3.80 -23.83
CA TYR A 328 -16.08 -2.54 -24.54
C TYR A 328 -15.09 -2.73 -25.70
N VAL A 329 -14.03 -3.50 -25.48
CA VAL A 329 -12.97 -3.71 -26.48
C VAL A 329 -13.25 -4.84 -27.48
N ARG A 330 -14.51 -5.32 -27.56
CA ARG A 330 -15.03 -6.41 -28.44
C ARG A 330 -14.15 -6.68 -29.67
N LYS A 331 -14.18 -5.85 -30.72
CA LYS A 331 -13.48 -6.17 -31.99
C LYS A 331 -11.95 -6.17 -31.91
N ARG A 332 -11.34 -5.65 -30.83
CA ARG A 332 -9.89 -5.42 -30.71
C ARG A 332 -9.14 -6.52 -29.96
N VAL A 333 -9.81 -7.31 -29.11
CA VAL A 333 -9.23 -8.53 -28.51
C VAL A 333 -9.32 -9.68 -29.51
N ARG A 334 -8.15 -10.11 -30.04
CA ARG A 334 -8.04 -11.13 -31.08
C ARG A 334 -7.89 -12.55 -30.50
N PRO A 335 -8.37 -13.59 -31.21
CA PRO A 335 -8.13 -14.99 -30.84
C PRO A 335 -6.65 -15.30 -30.67
N ALA A 336 -6.32 -16.24 -29.77
CA ALA A 336 -4.96 -16.69 -29.59
C ALA A 336 -4.41 -17.32 -30.90
N GLY A 337 -3.23 -16.91 -31.35
CA GLY A 337 -2.56 -17.50 -32.53
C GLY A 337 -2.92 -16.91 -33.90
N ALA A 338 -3.77 -15.88 -33.98
CA ALA A 338 -4.07 -15.18 -35.24
C ALA A 338 -2.85 -14.39 -35.74
N LYS A 339 -2.04 -14.97 -36.64
CA LYS A 339 -0.95 -14.27 -37.33
C LYS A 339 -1.51 -13.10 -38.16
N ARG A 340 -0.80 -11.97 -38.19
CA ARG A 340 -0.94 -10.92 -39.22
C ARG A 340 -0.83 -11.61 -40.58
N ARG A 341 -1.93 -11.72 -41.34
CA ARG A 341 -1.80 -11.83 -42.80
C ARG A 341 -1.24 -10.47 -43.23
N PRO A 342 -0.06 -10.40 -43.89
CA PRO A 342 0.32 -9.19 -44.59
C PRO A 342 -0.77 -8.93 -45.62
N ASP A 343 -1.32 -7.73 -45.61
CA ASP A 343 -2.25 -7.26 -46.61
C ASP A 343 -1.48 -7.08 -47.91
N GLY A 344 -1.32 -8.19 -48.64
CA GLY A 344 -0.63 -8.28 -49.90
C GLY A 344 -1.56 -7.85 -51.02
N GLY A 345 -1.51 -6.55 -51.30
CA GLY A 345 -1.93 -5.85 -52.52
C GLY A 345 -2.69 -6.64 -53.59
N HIS A 346 -3.87 -6.11 -53.90
CA HIS A 346 -4.47 -6.18 -55.23
C HIS A 346 -3.41 -5.96 -56.32
N LYS A 347 -2.98 -7.02 -57.00
CA LYS A 347 -2.41 -6.90 -58.33
C LYS A 347 -3.30 -7.65 -59.31
N LYS A 348 -4.20 -6.86 -59.91
CA LYS A 348 -4.85 -7.16 -61.18
C LYS A 348 -3.77 -7.55 -62.20
N THR A 349 -3.75 -8.79 -62.64
CA THR A 349 -3.21 -9.16 -63.96
C THR A 349 -4.38 -9.57 -64.83
N ARG A 350 -4.73 -8.66 -65.73
CA ARG A 350 -5.70 -8.83 -66.81
C ARG A 350 -4.90 -9.11 -68.08
N ARG A 351 -5.12 -10.28 -68.70
CA ARG A 351 -4.84 -10.72 -70.10
C ARG A 351 -4.60 -12.24 -70.05
N SER A 352 -5.17 -13.09 -70.89
CA SER A 352 -5.80 -12.91 -72.19
C SER A 352 -6.88 -13.98 -72.39
N ALA A 353 -7.96 -13.64 -73.07
CA ALA A 353 -8.90 -14.60 -73.61
C ALA A 353 -8.28 -15.36 -74.78
N LYS A 354 -8.52 -16.68 -74.87
CA LYS A 354 -8.86 -17.35 -76.15
C LYS A 354 -9.39 -18.77 -75.97
N ASP A 355 -10.51 -18.99 -76.65
CA ASP A 355 -11.02 -20.21 -77.30
C ASP A 355 -11.44 -21.44 -76.48
N GLY A 356 -12.74 -21.80 -76.62
CA GLY A 356 -13.03 -23.15 -77.14
C GLY A 356 -14.03 -24.06 -76.41
N ARG A 357 -15.32 -23.69 -76.38
CA ARG A 357 -16.54 -24.55 -76.43
C ARG A 357 -16.93 -25.51 -75.27
N PRO A 358 -18.24 -25.86 -75.18
CA PRO A 358 -18.85 -26.55 -74.04
C PRO A 358 -18.97 -28.07 -74.28
N ASP A 359 -19.09 -28.86 -73.21
CA ASP A 359 -20.12 -29.91 -73.06
C ASP A 359 -19.87 -30.83 -71.84
N ASP A 360 -21.01 -31.29 -71.28
CA ASP A 360 -21.27 -32.48 -70.45
C ASP A 360 -21.14 -32.46 -68.92
N ALA A 361 -22.32 -32.57 -68.29
CA ALA A 361 -22.58 -33.27 -67.03
C ALA A 361 -23.35 -34.58 -67.35
N PRO A 362 -23.59 -35.50 -66.40
CA PRO A 362 -22.71 -36.09 -65.38
C PRO A 362 -22.70 -37.64 -65.49
N ARG A 363 -21.69 -38.34 -64.94
CA ARG A 363 -21.80 -39.78 -64.63
C ARG A 363 -21.28 -40.10 -63.22
N PRO A 364 -22.03 -40.90 -62.43
CA PRO A 364 -21.65 -41.30 -61.09
C PRO A 364 -20.90 -42.64 -61.09
N GLY A 365 -20.00 -42.81 -60.11
CA GLY A 365 -19.54 -44.11 -59.63
C GLY A 365 -18.11 -44.49 -60.01
N ALA A 366 -17.17 -44.28 -59.09
CA ALA A 366 -16.16 -45.27 -58.69
C ALA A 366 -15.40 -44.74 -57.47
N ASP A 367 -15.52 -45.49 -56.38
CA ASP A 367 -14.80 -45.33 -55.11
C ASP A 367 -13.28 -45.47 -55.25
N SER A 368 -12.62 -45.01 -54.18
CA SER A 368 -11.26 -45.33 -53.70
C SER A 368 -10.09 -44.47 -54.18
N GLY A 369 -9.70 -43.54 -53.31
CA GLY A 369 -8.48 -42.75 -53.45
C GLY A 369 -8.53 -41.45 -52.64
N ALA A 370 -8.95 -41.50 -51.37
CA ALA A 370 -8.70 -40.38 -50.47
C ALA A 370 -7.18 -40.32 -50.24
N GLU A 371 -6.50 -39.45 -50.98
CA GLU A 371 -5.14 -39.07 -50.68
C GLU A 371 -5.11 -38.43 -49.29
N ASP A 372 -4.55 -39.17 -48.34
CA ASP A 372 -4.09 -38.68 -47.04
C ASP A 372 -3.10 -37.54 -47.27
N VAL A 373 -3.61 -36.31 -47.33
CA VAL A 373 -2.79 -35.12 -47.12
C VAL A 373 -2.34 -35.19 -45.66
N PRO A 374 -1.03 -35.35 -45.36
CA PRO A 374 -0.58 -35.37 -43.98
C PRO A 374 -0.91 -34.00 -43.38
N ARG A 375 -1.86 -33.98 -42.43
CA ARG A 375 -2.06 -32.81 -41.56
C ARG A 375 -0.74 -32.58 -40.84
N ARG A 376 0.03 -31.62 -41.33
CA ARG A 376 1.33 -31.22 -40.76
C ARG A 376 1.10 -30.90 -39.28
N GLU A 377 1.56 -31.79 -38.41
CA GLU A 377 1.42 -31.62 -36.97
C GLU A 377 2.02 -30.26 -36.56
N PRO A 378 1.31 -29.46 -35.73
CA PRO A 378 1.83 -28.18 -35.27
C PRO A 378 3.17 -28.40 -34.55
N LYS A 379 4.22 -27.68 -34.95
CA LYS A 379 5.55 -27.78 -34.31
C LYS A 379 5.42 -27.67 -32.78
N PRO A 380 6.06 -28.56 -32.00
CA PRO A 380 5.99 -28.52 -30.54
C PRO A 380 6.57 -27.21 -30.01
N ASN A 381 5.81 -26.54 -29.14
CA ASN A 381 6.26 -25.32 -28.48
C ASN A 381 7.30 -25.62 -27.39
N LEU A 382 8.05 -24.61 -26.93
CA LEU A 382 9.10 -24.77 -25.92
C LEU A 382 8.60 -25.49 -24.64
N GLY A 383 7.38 -25.19 -24.18
CA GLY A 383 6.78 -25.83 -23.02
C GLY A 383 6.56 -27.34 -23.19
N THR A 384 6.07 -27.80 -24.36
CA THR A 384 5.93 -29.24 -24.64
C THR A 384 7.26 -29.96 -24.75
N ARG A 385 8.31 -29.29 -25.26
CA ARG A 385 9.67 -29.85 -25.30
C ARG A 385 10.25 -30.03 -23.91
N TRP A 386 10.08 -29.03 -23.03
CA TRP A 386 10.50 -29.11 -21.64
C TRP A 386 9.75 -30.18 -20.86
N ALA A 387 8.41 -30.21 -20.95
CA ALA A 387 7.59 -31.25 -20.32
C ALA A 387 8.01 -32.66 -20.80
N GLY A 388 8.25 -32.81 -22.12
CA GLY A 388 8.76 -34.06 -22.68
C GLY A 388 10.14 -34.47 -22.11
N PHE A 389 11.03 -33.52 -21.84
CA PHE A 389 12.31 -33.78 -21.19
C PHE A 389 12.13 -34.21 -19.73
N ALA A 390 11.34 -33.46 -18.94
CA ALA A 390 11.06 -33.74 -17.54
C ALA A 390 10.42 -35.13 -17.34
N ILE A 391 9.49 -35.52 -18.23
CA ILE A 391 8.83 -36.84 -18.19
C ILE A 391 9.75 -37.98 -18.62
N ARG A 392 10.75 -37.71 -19.48
CA ARG A 392 11.74 -38.73 -19.93
C ARG A 392 12.78 -39.03 -18.86
N ARG A 393 13.17 -38.05 -18.05
CA ARG A 393 14.20 -38.19 -16.99
C ARG A 393 13.70 -37.65 -15.64
N PRO A 394 12.58 -38.15 -15.11
CA PRO A 394 11.93 -37.54 -13.94
C PRO A 394 12.80 -37.60 -12.68
N LEU A 395 13.55 -38.69 -12.46
CA LEU A 395 14.43 -38.82 -11.28
C LEU A 395 15.58 -37.82 -11.30
N ILE A 396 16.21 -37.60 -12.46
CA ILE A 396 17.33 -36.66 -12.60
C ILE A 396 16.84 -35.22 -12.40
N VAL A 397 15.71 -34.87 -13.01
CA VAL A 397 15.11 -33.54 -12.86
C VAL A 397 14.70 -33.28 -11.42
N LEU A 398 14.04 -34.26 -10.77
CA LEU A 398 13.65 -34.15 -9.37
C LEU A 398 14.87 -34.01 -8.45
N LEU A 399 15.91 -34.82 -8.64
CA LEU A 399 17.11 -34.79 -7.81
C LEU A 399 17.87 -33.46 -7.95
N ILE A 400 18.06 -32.97 -9.17
CA ILE A 400 18.71 -31.67 -9.40
C ILE A 400 17.89 -30.53 -8.80
N ALA A 401 16.57 -30.54 -8.99
CA ALA A 401 15.69 -29.50 -8.47
C ALA A 401 15.68 -29.47 -6.92
N VAL A 402 15.54 -30.63 -6.29
CA VAL A 402 15.52 -30.74 -4.82
C VAL A 402 16.88 -30.42 -4.22
N LEU A 403 17.99 -30.88 -4.82
CA LEU A 403 19.33 -30.52 -4.34
C LEU A 403 19.65 -29.05 -4.57
N GLY A 404 19.21 -28.46 -5.68
CA GLY A 404 19.41 -27.04 -5.97
C GLY A 404 18.67 -26.15 -4.97
N LEU A 405 17.38 -26.42 -4.71
CA LEU A 405 16.62 -25.70 -3.69
C LEU A 405 17.16 -25.99 -2.28
N GLY A 406 17.53 -27.24 -1.99
CA GLY A 406 18.14 -27.61 -0.72
C GLY A 406 19.45 -26.88 -0.45
N ALA A 407 20.29 -26.70 -1.48
CA ALA A 407 21.52 -25.91 -1.39
C ALA A 407 21.22 -24.42 -1.16
N ALA A 408 20.24 -23.86 -1.88
CA ALA A 408 19.79 -22.47 -1.67
C ALA A 408 19.16 -22.26 -0.28
N ALA A 409 18.64 -23.30 0.36
CA ALA A 409 18.08 -23.25 1.70
C ALA A 409 19.13 -23.41 2.83
N VAL A 410 20.38 -23.79 2.52
CA VAL A 410 21.43 -23.95 3.55
C VAL A 410 21.65 -22.70 4.41
N PRO A 411 21.66 -21.46 3.84
CA PRO A 411 21.88 -20.25 4.63
C PRO A 411 20.84 -20.03 5.74
N VAL A 412 19.63 -20.61 5.64
CA VAL A 412 18.59 -20.52 6.69
C VAL A 412 19.09 -21.03 8.05
N LYS A 413 20.10 -21.90 8.09
CA LYS A 413 20.70 -22.36 9.35
C LYS A 413 21.45 -21.26 10.11
N SER A 414 21.79 -20.17 9.45
CA SER A 414 22.43 -18.98 10.00
C SER A 414 21.45 -17.82 10.12
N LEU A 415 20.14 -18.09 10.05
CA LEU A 415 19.10 -17.08 10.17
C LEU A 415 19.13 -16.47 11.57
N GLU A 416 19.51 -15.20 11.65
CA GLU A 416 19.34 -14.38 12.85
C GLU A 416 18.11 -13.50 12.66
N LEU A 417 17.17 -13.59 13.59
CA LEU A 417 15.94 -12.80 13.59
C LEU A 417 16.10 -11.61 14.52
N GLY A 418 15.65 -10.44 14.09
CA GLY A 418 15.63 -9.25 14.92
C GLY A 418 14.78 -8.14 14.31
N LEU A 419 14.51 -7.10 15.10
CA LEU A 419 13.94 -5.86 14.60
C LEU A 419 15.08 -4.87 14.26
N PRO A 420 15.00 -4.15 13.12
CA PRO A 420 15.97 -3.13 12.72
C PRO A 420 16.15 -2.07 13.81
N ASP A 421 17.40 -1.73 14.12
CA ASP A 421 17.78 -0.58 14.94
C ASP A 421 18.51 0.47 14.07
N ASP A 422 18.93 1.59 14.67
CA ASP A 422 19.75 2.61 13.98
C ASP A 422 21.04 2.02 13.39
N GLY A 423 21.48 0.85 13.87
CA GLY A 423 22.61 0.10 13.34
C GLY A 423 22.33 -0.63 12.01
N SER A 424 21.10 -0.63 11.52
CA SER A 424 20.75 -1.15 10.19
C SER A 424 20.59 -0.07 9.13
N GLN A 425 20.72 1.21 9.52
CA GLN A 425 20.60 2.35 8.63
C GLN A 425 21.89 2.55 7.79
N PRO A 426 21.79 3.21 6.63
CA PRO A 426 22.95 3.51 5.80
C PRO A 426 24.02 4.33 6.54
N THR A 427 25.30 4.05 6.28
CA THR A 427 26.44 4.73 6.95
C THR A 427 26.52 6.24 6.67
N SER A 428 25.81 6.73 5.65
CA SER A 428 25.69 8.16 5.34
C SER A 428 24.75 8.89 6.31
N THR A 429 23.78 8.19 6.90
CA THR A 429 22.74 8.77 7.77
C THR A 429 23.28 9.21 9.12
N THR A 430 22.64 10.20 9.73
CA THR A 430 23.03 10.72 11.05
C THR A 430 22.74 9.71 12.16
N GLN A 431 21.65 8.94 12.02
CA GLN A 431 21.22 7.90 12.96
C GLN A 431 22.27 6.79 13.07
N ARG A 432 22.78 6.28 11.93
CA ARG A 432 23.85 5.27 11.91
C ARG A 432 25.14 5.81 12.52
N LYS A 433 25.55 7.03 12.18
CA LYS A 433 26.75 7.63 12.77
C LYS A 433 26.62 7.83 14.27
N ALA A 434 25.46 8.29 14.75
CA ALA A 434 25.17 8.42 16.18
C ALA A 434 25.28 7.06 16.88
N TYR A 435 24.71 6.00 16.30
CA TYR A 435 24.82 4.62 16.80
C TYR A 435 26.28 4.16 16.92
N ASP A 436 27.09 4.38 15.89
CA ASP A 436 28.49 3.99 15.86
C ASP A 436 29.31 4.78 16.89
N LEU A 437 29.09 6.10 16.99
CA LEU A 437 29.74 6.96 18.00
C LEU A 437 29.41 6.55 19.43
N LEU A 438 28.17 6.16 19.72
CA LEU A 438 27.77 5.63 21.02
C LEU A 438 28.42 4.27 21.30
N SER A 439 28.47 3.39 20.30
CA SER A 439 29.14 2.09 20.41
C SER A 439 30.64 2.23 20.69
N GLU A 440 31.32 3.15 20.00
CA GLU A 440 32.75 3.44 20.20
C GLU A 440 33.03 4.05 21.58
N GLY A 441 32.22 5.03 22.01
CA GLY A 441 32.46 5.79 23.22
C GLY A 441 32.03 5.10 24.52
N PHE A 442 30.93 4.33 24.47
CA PHE A 442 30.28 3.75 25.67
C PHE A 442 30.19 2.23 25.64
N GLY A 443 30.48 1.59 24.50
CA GLY A 443 30.37 0.15 24.30
C GLY A 443 29.11 -0.23 23.49
N PRO A 444 29.12 -1.37 22.78
CA PRO A 444 28.08 -1.69 21.81
C PRO A 444 26.69 -1.94 22.44
N GLY A 445 26.61 -2.41 23.67
CA GLY A 445 25.31 -2.60 24.36
C GLY A 445 24.67 -1.31 24.86
N PHE A 446 25.38 -0.17 24.78
CA PHE A 446 24.81 1.14 25.14
C PHE A 446 23.63 1.53 24.23
N ASN A 447 23.59 1.01 23.00
CA ASN A 447 22.51 1.30 22.06
C ASN A 447 21.20 0.57 22.38
N GLY A 448 21.21 -0.43 23.28
CA GLY A 448 20.01 -1.13 23.73
C GLY A 448 20.08 -1.49 25.21
N PRO A 449 19.94 -0.50 26.11
CA PRO A 449 19.84 -0.77 27.53
C PRO A 449 18.56 -1.55 27.84
N LEU A 450 18.65 -2.50 28.77
CA LEU A 450 17.51 -3.19 29.35
C LEU A 450 17.03 -2.38 30.55
N MET A 451 15.72 -2.28 30.75
CA MET A 451 15.14 -1.64 31.92
C MET A 451 14.55 -2.72 32.82
N VAL A 452 15.01 -2.78 34.07
CA VAL A 452 14.47 -3.70 35.07
C VAL A 452 13.54 -2.92 35.99
N VAL A 453 12.32 -3.40 36.13
CA VAL A 453 11.29 -2.86 37.00
C VAL A 453 11.10 -3.83 38.16
N VAL A 454 11.18 -3.31 39.38
CA VAL A 454 11.03 -4.08 40.62
C VAL A 454 9.81 -3.52 41.36
N ASP A 455 8.71 -4.26 41.38
CA ASP A 455 7.51 -3.93 42.16
C ASP A 455 7.51 -4.71 43.47
N VAL A 456 7.58 -4.01 44.58
CA VAL A 456 7.77 -4.62 45.90
C VAL A 456 6.44 -4.72 46.62
N ALA A 457 6.13 -5.92 47.13
CA ALA A 457 4.88 -6.16 47.85
C ALA A 457 4.74 -5.30 49.13
N PRO A 458 3.51 -4.96 49.54
CA PRO A 458 3.27 -4.22 50.78
C PRO A 458 3.81 -4.96 52.01
N GLY A 459 4.76 -4.34 52.73
CA GLY A 459 5.33 -4.86 53.98
C GLY A 459 6.81 -5.24 53.92
N GLU A 460 7.40 -5.28 52.72
CA GLU A 460 8.86 -5.42 52.54
C GLU A 460 9.57 -4.06 52.51
N GLN A 461 10.91 -4.05 52.52
CA GLN A 461 11.72 -2.82 52.42
C GLN A 461 12.12 -2.57 50.95
N PRO A 462 11.45 -1.65 50.22
CA PRO A 462 11.62 -1.56 48.76
C PRO A 462 13.02 -1.17 48.33
N LYS A 463 13.70 -0.34 49.15
CA LYS A 463 15.09 0.06 48.92
C LYS A 463 16.09 -1.08 49.06
N ALA A 464 15.84 -2.02 49.99
CA ALA A 464 16.71 -3.16 50.18
C ALA A 464 16.52 -4.17 49.04
N ALA A 465 15.27 -4.50 48.72
CA ALA A 465 14.92 -5.42 47.63
C ALA A 465 15.47 -4.94 46.28
N ALA A 466 15.19 -3.70 45.87
CA ALA A 466 15.72 -3.16 44.61
C ALA A 466 17.26 -3.09 44.59
N GLY A 467 17.90 -2.85 45.74
CA GLY A 467 19.36 -2.86 45.88
C GLY A 467 19.97 -4.25 45.76
N GLU A 468 19.29 -5.29 46.27
CA GLU A 468 19.70 -6.68 46.14
C GLU A 468 19.54 -7.17 44.69
N VAL A 469 18.40 -6.90 44.06
CA VAL A 469 18.17 -7.25 42.64
C VAL A 469 19.20 -6.56 41.75
N ALA A 470 19.43 -5.25 41.91
CA ALA A 470 20.44 -4.53 41.13
C ALA A 470 21.85 -5.10 41.32
N LYS A 471 22.17 -5.67 42.48
CA LYS A 471 23.46 -6.29 42.77
C LYS A 471 23.58 -7.69 42.18
N ALA A 472 22.51 -8.47 42.20
CA ALA A 472 22.42 -9.78 41.55
C ALA A 472 22.56 -9.63 40.03
N VAL A 473 21.78 -8.73 39.42
CA VAL A 473 21.85 -8.44 37.99
C VAL A 473 23.24 -7.95 37.58
N LYS A 474 23.89 -7.12 38.41
CA LYS A 474 25.27 -6.67 38.14
C LYS A 474 26.31 -7.80 38.15
N SER A 475 26.03 -8.94 38.79
CA SER A 475 26.93 -10.09 38.79
C SER A 475 26.70 -11.07 37.65
N LEU A 476 25.66 -10.87 36.83
CA LEU A 476 25.44 -11.67 35.63
C LEU A 476 26.54 -11.40 34.59
N ASP A 477 26.81 -12.42 33.79
CA ASP A 477 27.71 -12.29 32.64
C ASP A 477 27.10 -11.31 31.63
N ASN A 478 27.96 -10.64 30.83
CA ASN A 478 27.53 -9.71 29.78
C ASN A 478 26.86 -8.40 30.28
N VAL A 479 27.00 -8.04 31.57
CA VAL A 479 26.55 -6.75 32.11
C VAL A 479 27.71 -5.77 32.25
N LEU A 480 27.72 -4.71 31.45
CA LEU A 480 28.73 -3.65 31.51
C LEU A 480 28.54 -2.77 32.75
N THR A 481 27.30 -2.31 32.98
CA THR A 481 26.97 -1.49 34.16
C THR A 481 25.48 -1.51 34.47
N VAL A 482 25.15 -1.24 35.73
CA VAL A 482 23.77 -1.10 36.22
C VAL A 482 23.65 0.29 36.84
N THR A 483 22.60 1.04 36.47
CA THR A 483 22.34 2.37 37.04
C THR A 483 21.76 2.26 38.45
N PRO A 484 21.92 3.28 39.30
CA PRO A 484 21.23 3.31 40.60
C PRO A 484 19.70 3.21 40.43
N PRO A 485 18.99 2.45 41.29
CA PRO A 485 17.53 2.37 41.27
C PRO A 485 16.87 3.73 41.50
N THR A 486 15.90 4.06 40.66
CA THR A 486 15.04 5.23 40.76
C THR A 486 13.65 4.79 41.21
N PHE A 487 13.14 5.39 42.28
CA PHE A 487 11.85 5.01 42.86
C PHE A 487 10.72 5.90 42.35
N ASN A 488 9.53 5.34 42.24
CA ASN A 488 8.33 6.11 42.00
C ASN A 488 7.98 7.01 43.21
N LYS A 489 6.95 7.85 43.05
CA LYS A 489 6.51 8.77 44.12
C LYS A 489 6.06 8.04 45.39
N SER A 490 5.49 6.84 45.25
CA SER A 490 5.00 6.00 46.35
C SER A 490 6.12 5.25 47.07
N GLY A 491 7.27 5.06 46.43
CA GLY A 491 8.44 4.35 46.96
C GLY A 491 8.31 2.83 46.98
N ASP A 492 7.27 2.25 46.38
CA ASP A 492 6.99 0.80 46.31
C ASP A 492 7.53 0.14 45.03
N THR A 493 7.69 0.91 43.94
CA THR A 493 8.25 0.43 42.67
C THR A 493 9.57 1.15 42.37
N ALA A 494 10.56 0.40 41.91
CA ALA A 494 11.85 0.92 41.47
C ALA A 494 12.15 0.51 40.02
N MET A 495 12.83 1.37 39.28
CA MET A 495 13.38 1.04 37.96
C MET A 495 14.88 1.35 37.90
N PHE A 496 15.63 0.53 37.15
CA PHE A 496 17.02 0.81 36.81
C PHE A 496 17.36 0.24 35.44
N ASN A 497 18.33 0.86 34.78
CA ASN A 497 18.85 0.40 33.50
C ASN A 497 20.05 -0.52 33.69
N VAL A 498 20.09 -1.57 32.89
CA VAL A 498 21.18 -2.53 32.73
C VAL A 498 21.73 -2.32 31.33
N ILE A 499 23.01 -1.99 31.23
CA ILE A 499 23.69 -1.81 29.95
C ILE A 499 24.46 -3.11 29.67
N PRO A 500 24.11 -3.86 28.61
CA PRO A 500 24.86 -5.05 28.23
C PRO A 500 26.26 -4.73 27.69
N ASP A 501 27.16 -5.72 27.69
CA ASP A 501 28.45 -5.65 26.99
C ASP A 501 28.30 -5.88 25.48
N SER A 502 27.26 -6.58 25.03
CA SER A 502 27.01 -6.94 23.64
C SER A 502 25.90 -6.11 22.97
N LYS A 503 25.82 -6.15 21.63
CA LYS A 503 24.83 -5.40 20.84
C LYS A 503 23.39 -5.87 21.12
N PRO A 504 22.37 -5.02 20.90
CA PRO A 504 20.96 -5.35 21.20
C PRO A 504 20.45 -6.59 20.47
N SER A 505 20.88 -6.82 19.23
CA SER A 505 20.48 -7.93 18.38
C SER A 505 21.30 -9.21 18.54
N SER A 506 22.24 -9.25 19.49
CA SER A 506 23.10 -10.42 19.67
C SER A 506 22.49 -11.47 20.60
N ALA A 507 22.73 -12.75 20.30
CA ALA A 507 22.28 -13.87 21.14
C ALA A 507 22.70 -13.74 22.61
N LYS A 508 23.88 -13.15 22.90
CA LYS A 508 24.34 -12.92 24.28
C LYS A 508 23.46 -11.94 25.06
N THR A 509 22.82 -10.99 24.39
CA THR A 509 21.89 -10.04 25.01
C THR A 509 20.54 -10.71 25.25
N GLU A 510 20.12 -11.60 24.36
CA GLU A 510 18.94 -12.46 24.55
C GLU A 510 19.11 -13.38 25.75
N ASP A 511 20.24 -14.10 25.83
CA ASP A 511 20.62 -14.94 26.97
C ASP A 511 20.60 -14.12 28.29
N LEU A 512 21.13 -12.89 28.28
CA LEU A 512 21.12 -12.01 29.45
C LEU A 512 19.69 -11.61 29.87
N VAL A 513 18.77 -11.38 28.92
CA VAL A 513 17.38 -11.09 29.26
C VAL A 513 16.72 -12.32 29.89
N GLU A 514 16.96 -13.51 29.35
CA GLU A 514 16.49 -14.76 29.94
C GLU A 514 17.06 -14.98 31.35
N ASP A 515 18.37 -14.76 31.55
CA ASP A 515 19.02 -14.89 32.86
C ASP A 515 18.42 -13.93 33.91
N ILE A 516 18.18 -12.66 33.54
CA ILE A 516 17.56 -11.68 34.47
C ILE A 516 16.13 -12.11 34.84
N ARG A 517 15.39 -12.70 33.90
CA ARG A 517 14.02 -13.17 34.11
C ARG A 517 13.96 -14.42 34.97
N ASP A 518 14.85 -15.37 34.74
CA ASP A 518 14.96 -16.59 35.53
C ASP A 518 15.32 -16.25 36.99
N ASP A 519 16.33 -15.40 37.21
CA ASP A 519 16.70 -14.90 38.54
C ASP A 519 15.55 -14.09 39.18
N GLY A 520 14.85 -13.27 38.39
CA GLY A 520 13.68 -12.51 38.83
C GLY A 520 12.53 -13.40 39.29
N GLY A 521 12.28 -14.50 38.59
CA GLY A 521 11.29 -15.52 38.96
C GLY A 521 11.62 -16.22 40.28
N GLU A 522 12.89 -16.49 40.55
CA GLU A 522 13.33 -17.03 41.85
C GLU A 522 13.10 -16.04 43.00
N VAL A 523 13.37 -14.75 42.78
CA VAL A 523 13.10 -13.67 43.76
C VAL A 523 11.60 -13.53 44.03
N GLN A 524 10.78 -13.58 42.98
CA GLN A 524 9.32 -13.54 43.08
C GLN A 524 8.77 -14.72 43.90
N ALA A 525 9.27 -15.93 43.65
CA ALA A 525 8.88 -17.13 44.38
C ALA A 525 9.28 -17.11 45.87
N GLY A 526 10.32 -16.34 46.23
CA GLY A 526 10.85 -16.24 47.60
C GLY A 526 10.25 -15.12 48.47
N GLY A 527 9.75 -14.03 47.88
CA GLY A 527 9.35 -12.81 48.62
C GLY A 527 8.15 -12.02 48.06
N GLY A 528 7.52 -12.43 46.96
CA GLY A 528 6.39 -11.70 46.37
C GLY A 528 6.76 -10.33 45.76
N THR A 529 8.06 -10.08 45.55
CA THR A 529 8.57 -8.96 44.76
C THR A 529 8.58 -9.34 43.29
N ASP A 530 7.86 -8.60 42.44
CA ASP A 530 7.82 -8.84 41.00
C ASP A 530 9.01 -8.12 40.36
N VAL A 531 9.86 -8.88 39.67
CA VAL A 531 10.97 -8.36 38.87
C VAL A 531 10.64 -8.60 37.41
N LEU A 532 10.55 -7.53 36.63
CA LEU A 532 10.19 -7.59 35.22
C LEU A 532 11.24 -6.85 34.38
N VAL A 533 11.50 -7.35 33.16
CA VAL A 533 12.46 -6.75 32.22
C VAL A 533 11.72 -6.16 31.03
N THR A 534 12.02 -4.90 30.71
CA THR A 534 11.48 -4.14 29.59
C THR A 534 12.53 -3.27 28.91
N GLY A 535 12.11 -2.31 28.10
CA GLY A 535 12.94 -1.54 27.18
C GLY A 535 12.83 -2.07 25.76
N SER A 536 13.23 -1.27 24.78
CA SER A 536 13.09 -1.61 23.35
C SER A 536 13.76 -2.93 22.99
N THR A 537 14.93 -3.23 23.57
CA THR A 537 15.63 -4.50 23.33
C THR A 537 14.89 -5.71 23.88
N ALA A 538 14.41 -5.65 25.13
CA ALA A 538 13.61 -6.73 25.72
C ALA A 538 12.27 -6.91 24.99
N MET A 539 11.63 -5.81 24.58
CA MET A 539 10.45 -5.85 23.74
C MET A 539 10.73 -6.55 22.40
N ASN A 540 11.82 -6.20 21.72
CA ASN A 540 12.21 -6.80 20.44
C ASN A 540 12.51 -8.31 20.56
N ILE A 541 13.10 -8.73 21.67
CA ILE A 541 13.32 -10.15 22.00
C ILE A 541 11.96 -10.85 22.18
N ASP A 542 11.06 -10.29 22.97
CA ASP A 542 9.72 -10.83 23.20
C ASP A 542 8.88 -10.92 21.92
N VAL A 543 8.96 -9.91 21.04
CA VAL A 543 8.37 -9.94 19.69
C VAL A 543 8.89 -11.16 18.93
N SER A 544 10.22 -11.30 18.89
CA SER A 544 10.89 -12.32 18.08
C SER A 544 10.55 -13.72 18.57
N GLN A 545 10.53 -13.92 19.89
CA GLN A 545 10.13 -15.18 20.53
C GLN A 545 8.66 -15.50 20.27
N LYS A 546 7.74 -14.54 20.46
CA LYS A 546 6.30 -14.73 20.20
C LYS A 546 6.03 -15.08 18.73
N LEU A 547 6.72 -14.42 17.80
CA LEU A 547 6.64 -14.73 16.36
C LEU A 547 7.18 -16.14 16.06
N ASN A 548 8.30 -16.53 16.66
CA ASN A 548 8.91 -17.84 16.46
C ASN A 548 8.01 -18.97 16.98
N ASP A 549 7.46 -18.80 18.19
CA ASP A 549 6.50 -19.75 18.79
C ASP A 549 5.21 -19.87 17.96
N ALA A 550 4.79 -18.77 17.32
CA ALA A 550 3.62 -18.74 16.46
C ALA A 550 3.86 -19.32 15.06
N LEU A 551 5.10 -19.46 14.59
CA LEU A 551 5.39 -19.97 13.23
C LEU A 551 4.83 -21.38 13.01
N ALA A 552 5.01 -22.28 13.97
CA ALA A 552 4.54 -23.66 13.87
C ALA A 552 2.99 -23.77 13.81
N PRO A 553 2.21 -23.18 14.73
CA PRO A 553 0.75 -23.21 14.64
C PRO A 553 0.22 -22.47 13.39
N TYR A 554 0.86 -21.35 13.01
CA TYR A 554 0.52 -20.63 11.79
C TYR A 554 0.72 -21.50 10.54
N LEU A 555 1.88 -22.14 10.41
CA LEU A 555 2.19 -23.04 9.29
C LEU A 555 1.21 -24.22 9.26
N ALA A 556 0.92 -24.82 10.42
CA ALA A 556 -0.03 -25.93 10.53
C ALA A 556 -1.44 -25.53 10.07
N LEU A 557 -1.90 -24.33 10.43
CA LEU A 557 -3.18 -23.80 10.01
C LEU A 557 -3.22 -23.54 8.50
N VAL A 558 -2.28 -22.75 7.98
CA VAL A 558 -2.29 -22.30 6.58
C VAL A 558 -2.09 -23.49 5.64
N VAL A 559 -1.05 -24.29 5.87
CA VAL A 559 -0.78 -25.48 5.06
C VAL A 559 -1.88 -26.51 5.24
N GLY A 560 -2.38 -26.71 6.46
CA GLY A 560 -3.46 -27.66 6.74
C GLY A 560 -4.78 -27.30 6.05
N LEU A 561 -5.26 -26.06 6.20
CA LEU A 561 -6.52 -25.62 5.61
C LEU A 561 -6.45 -25.60 4.09
N ALA A 562 -5.31 -25.19 3.53
CA ALA A 562 -5.12 -25.21 2.10
C ALA A 562 -4.93 -26.62 1.55
N PHE A 563 -4.25 -27.51 2.27
CA PHE A 563 -4.19 -28.93 1.91
C PHE A 563 -5.60 -29.53 1.82
N LEU A 564 -6.48 -29.22 2.78
CA LEU A 564 -7.89 -29.60 2.73
C LEU A 564 -8.62 -29.00 1.53
N LEU A 565 -8.43 -27.71 1.26
CA LEU A 565 -9.05 -27.02 0.11
C LEU A 565 -8.60 -27.64 -1.21
N LEU A 566 -7.33 -27.98 -1.37
CA LEU A 566 -6.80 -28.59 -2.58
C LEU A 566 -7.24 -30.05 -2.74
N ILE A 567 -7.46 -30.79 -1.64
CA ILE A 567 -8.11 -32.10 -1.70
C ILE A 567 -9.51 -31.96 -2.30
N VAL A 568 -10.28 -30.94 -1.89
CA VAL A 568 -11.62 -30.67 -2.42
C VAL A 568 -11.55 -30.37 -3.93
N VAL A 569 -10.58 -29.54 -4.35
CA VAL A 569 -10.43 -29.12 -5.75
C VAL A 569 -9.95 -30.25 -6.66
N PHE A 570 -8.85 -30.93 -6.30
CA PHE A 570 -8.24 -31.94 -7.17
C PHE A 570 -8.80 -33.34 -6.95
N ARG A 571 -9.57 -33.57 -5.89
CA ARG A 571 -10.01 -34.91 -5.46
C ARG A 571 -8.85 -35.90 -5.42
N SER A 572 -7.73 -35.47 -4.83
CA SER A 572 -6.51 -36.26 -4.68
C SER A 572 -5.80 -35.86 -3.37
N VAL A 573 -5.14 -36.82 -2.71
CA VAL A 573 -4.32 -36.56 -1.51
C VAL A 573 -2.85 -36.30 -1.89
N LEU A 574 -2.33 -36.99 -2.91
CA LEU A 574 -0.91 -36.91 -3.26
C LEU A 574 -0.57 -35.62 -4.02
N VAL A 575 -1.50 -35.07 -4.81
CA VAL A 575 -1.30 -33.82 -5.55
C VAL A 575 -1.16 -32.62 -4.59
N PRO A 576 -2.03 -32.45 -3.58
CA PRO A 576 -1.84 -31.43 -2.55
C PRO A 576 -0.59 -31.67 -1.70
N LEU A 577 -0.27 -32.92 -1.33
CA LEU A 577 0.88 -33.22 -0.46
C LEU A 577 2.20 -32.79 -1.11
N LYS A 578 2.40 -33.17 -2.38
CA LYS A 578 3.61 -32.76 -3.11
C LYS A 578 3.65 -31.27 -3.41
N ALA A 579 2.48 -30.60 -3.51
CA ALA A 579 2.42 -29.15 -3.64
C ALA A 579 2.90 -28.47 -2.34
N ALA A 580 2.38 -28.91 -1.18
CA ALA A 580 2.79 -28.39 0.13
C ALA A 580 4.29 -28.60 0.41
N LEU A 581 4.83 -29.79 0.07
CA LEU A 581 6.26 -30.07 0.23
C LEU A 581 7.14 -29.23 -0.71
N GLY A 582 6.72 -29.07 -1.97
CA GLY A 582 7.43 -28.22 -2.93
C GLY A 582 7.42 -26.75 -2.50
N PHE A 583 6.27 -26.27 -2.02
CA PHE A 583 6.13 -24.94 -1.44
C PHE A 583 7.07 -24.71 -0.25
N LEU A 584 7.09 -25.61 0.73
CA LEU A 584 7.93 -25.46 1.92
C LEU A 584 9.41 -25.38 1.52
N LEU A 585 9.82 -26.18 0.54
CA LEU A 585 11.17 -26.15 -0.01
C LEU A 585 11.48 -24.82 -0.72
N SER A 586 10.54 -24.24 -1.45
CA SER A 586 10.69 -22.90 -2.06
C SER A 586 10.82 -21.79 -1.02
N VAL A 587 10.01 -21.83 0.05
CA VAL A 587 10.09 -20.84 1.14
C VAL A 587 11.42 -20.92 1.87
N LEU A 588 11.88 -22.13 2.20
CA LEU A 588 13.20 -22.32 2.81
C LEU A 588 14.32 -21.83 1.89
N ALA A 589 14.24 -22.12 0.58
CA ALA A 589 15.21 -21.62 -0.38
C ALA A 589 15.18 -20.08 -0.50
N ALA A 590 14.00 -19.47 -0.46
CA ALA A 590 13.83 -18.02 -0.49
C ALA A 590 14.33 -17.34 0.79
N LEU A 591 14.04 -17.91 1.97
CA LEU A 591 14.65 -17.46 3.23
C LEU A 591 16.17 -17.57 3.15
N GLY A 592 16.71 -18.65 2.61
CA GLY A 592 18.15 -18.81 2.44
C GLY A 592 18.77 -17.79 1.49
N ALA A 593 18.05 -17.41 0.43
CA ALA A 593 18.46 -16.31 -0.45
C ALA A 593 18.43 -14.95 0.26
N VAL A 594 17.39 -14.69 1.07
CA VAL A 594 17.31 -13.47 1.91
C VAL A 594 18.49 -13.41 2.87
N VAL A 595 18.80 -14.52 3.57
CA VAL A 595 19.97 -14.61 4.47
C VAL A 595 21.28 -14.35 3.71
N ALA A 596 21.46 -14.98 2.55
CA ALA A 596 22.67 -14.80 1.76
C ALA A 596 22.88 -13.35 1.31
N VAL A 597 21.80 -12.64 0.94
CA VAL A 597 21.90 -11.25 0.48
C VAL A 597 22.00 -10.27 1.65
N PHE A 598 21.07 -10.33 2.60
CA PHE A 598 20.90 -9.31 3.63
C PHE A 598 21.72 -9.56 4.90
N GLN A 599 22.10 -10.81 5.20
CA GLN A 599 22.97 -11.11 6.35
C GLN A 599 24.42 -11.37 5.94
N TRP A 600 24.65 -12.14 4.86
CA TRP A 600 26.00 -12.45 4.40
C TRP A 600 26.57 -11.41 3.42
N GLY A 601 25.73 -10.49 2.91
CA GLY A 601 26.15 -9.42 2.01
C GLY A 601 26.36 -9.84 0.54
N TRP A 602 25.84 -11.01 0.12
CA TRP A 602 25.99 -11.42 -1.28
C TRP A 602 25.15 -10.51 -2.20
N LEU A 603 25.76 -10.01 -3.28
CA LEU A 603 25.10 -9.08 -4.21
C LEU A 603 24.59 -7.77 -3.55
N ALA A 604 25.08 -7.42 -2.35
CA ALA A 604 24.65 -6.24 -1.61
C ALA A 604 24.81 -4.95 -2.45
N ASP A 605 26.00 -4.75 -3.03
CA ASP A 605 26.30 -3.58 -3.89
C ASP A 605 25.38 -3.49 -5.12
N LEU A 606 24.99 -4.65 -5.70
CA LEU A 606 24.14 -4.68 -6.90
C LEU A 606 22.68 -4.31 -6.57
N LEU A 607 22.22 -4.67 -5.38
CA LEU A 607 20.84 -4.47 -4.93
C LEU A 607 20.68 -3.20 -4.07
N ALA A 608 21.73 -2.37 -3.99
CA ALA A 608 21.79 -1.21 -3.11
C ALA A 608 21.39 -1.55 -1.66
N VAL A 609 21.92 -2.68 -1.17
CA VAL A 609 21.87 -3.04 0.25
C VAL A 609 23.10 -2.41 0.88
N GLU A 610 22.91 -1.26 1.50
CA GLU A 610 24.01 -0.43 2.01
C GLU A 610 24.62 -1.01 3.29
N GLU A 611 23.82 -1.74 4.09
CA GLU A 611 24.29 -2.44 5.29
C GLU A 611 23.60 -3.81 5.45
N THR A 612 24.38 -4.78 5.93
CA THR A 612 23.86 -6.11 6.29
C THR A 612 23.38 -6.12 7.73
N GLY A 613 22.27 -6.82 8.00
CA GLY A 613 21.67 -6.86 9.33
C GLY A 613 20.88 -8.15 9.58
N PRO A 614 20.33 -8.33 10.79
CA PRO A 614 19.44 -9.45 11.07
C PRO A 614 18.22 -9.41 10.15
N VAL A 615 17.69 -10.60 9.81
CA VAL A 615 16.44 -10.68 9.06
C VAL A 615 15.29 -10.29 9.99
N MET A 616 14.38 -9.46 9.49
CA MET A 616 13.16 -9.08 10.20
C MET A 616 12.40 -10.29 10.77
N SER A 617 12.11 -10.29 12.08
CA SER A 617 11.43 -11.40 12.76
C SER A 617 10.06 -11.74 12.14
N MET A 618 9.39 -10.78 11.52
CA MET A 618 8.11 -10.99 10.82
C MET A 618 8.25 -11.64 9.43
N MET A 619 9.44 -11.60 8.83
CA MET A 619 9.67 -12.00 7.44
C MET A 619 9.30 -13.47 7.17
N PRO A 620 9.66 -14.46 8.02
CA PRO A 620 9.27 -15.85 7.78
C PRO A 620 7.75 -16.03 7.79
N ILE A 621 7.04 -15.37 8.69
CA ILE A 621 5.57 -15.44 8.78
C ILE A 621 4.94 -14.86 7.50
N PHE A 622 5.35 -13.65 7.10
CA PHE A 622 4.83 -13.02 5.88
C PHE A 622 5.16 -13.83 4.64
N MET A 623 6.39 -14.32 4.51
CA MET A 623 6.81 -15.10 3.36
C MET A 623 6.03 -16.41 3.28
N VAL A 624 5.83 -17.12 4.39
CA VAL A 624 4.96 -18.30 4.41
C VAL A 624 3.55 -17.94 3.96
N GLY A 625 2.92 -16.93 4.57
CA GLY A 625 1.53 -16.57 4.26
C GLY A 625 1.31 -16.14 2.82
N VAL A 626 2.10 -15.17 2.37
CA VAL A 626 1.96 -14.55 1.06
C VAL A 626 2.38 -15.51 -0.04
N VAL A 627 3.56 -16.14 0.05
CA VAL A 627 4.03 -17.08 -0.98
C VAL A 627 3.11 -18.27 -1.05
N PHE A 628 2.59 -18.76 0.09
CA PHE A 628 1.67 -19.90 0.06
C PHE A 628 0.44 -19.57 -0.76
N GLY A 629 -0.20 -18.43 -0.46
CA GLY A 629 -1.36 -17.95 -1.21
C GLY A 629 -1.05 -17.85 -2.71
N LEU A 630 0.03 -17.18 -3.08
CA LEU A 630 0.41 -16.91 -4.47
C LEU A 630 0.85 -18.16 -5.24
N ALA A 631 1.55 -19.08 -4.57
CA ALA A 631 2.05 -20.29 -5.18
C ALA A 631 0.88 -21.15 -5.66
N MET A 632 -0.17 -21.31 -4.86
CA MET A 632 -1.19 -22.33 -5.15
C MET A 632 -1.95 -22.11 -6.47
N ASP A 633 -1.98 -20.88 -6.97
CA ASP A 633 -2.75 -20.45 -8.13
C ASP A 633 -2.33 -21.20 -9.39
N TYR A 634 -1.03 -21.27 -9.66
CA TYR A 634 -0.50 -21.98 -10.81
C TYR A 634 -0.67 -23.50 -10.70
N GLU A 635 -0.81 -24.03 -9.49
CA GLU A 635 -0.99 -25.46 -9.25
C GLU A 635 -2.35 -25.82 -9.78
N VAL A 636 -3.35 -25.06 -9.33
CA VAL A 636 -4.73 -25.17 -9.78
C VAL A 636 -4.76 -25.00 -11.28
N PHE A 637 -4.17 -23.97 -11.88
CA PHE A 637 -4.24 -23.78 -13.33
C PHE A 637 -3.56 -24.86 -14.18
N LEU A 638 -2.36 -25.29 -13.80
CA LEU A 638 -1.60 -26.24 -14.60
C LEU A 638 -2.12 -27.66 -14.38
N VAL A 639 -2.36 -28.06 -13.13
CA VAL A 639 -2.76 -29.42 -12.77
C VAL A 639 -4.23 -29.69 -13.05
N THR A 640 -5.13 -28.70 -12.96
CA THR A 640 -6.53 -28.92 -13.40
C THR A 640 -6.60 -29.25 -14.88
N ARG A 641 -5.78 -28.63 -15.74
CA ARG A 641 -5.72 -29.01 -17.17
C ARG A 641 -5.16 -30.41 -17.39
N MET A 642 -4.17 -30.82 -16.59
CA MET A 642 -3.69 -32.21 -16.63
C MET A 642 -4.78 -33.18 -16.19
N ARG A 643 -5.53 -32.82 -15.15
CA ARG A 643 -6.64 -33.60 -14.61
C ARG A 643 -7.76 -33.71 -15.63
N GLU A 644 -8.14 -32.61 -16.28
CA GLU A 644 -9.12 -32.57 -17.37
C GLU A 644 -8.71 -33.59 -18.44
N ALA A 645 -7.49 -33.51 -18.98
CA ALA A 645 -7.00 -34.45 -19.99
C ALA A 645 -7.02 -35.92 -19.52
N TYR A 646 -6.63 -36.18 -18.26
CA TYR A 646 -6.62 -37.53 -17.69
C TYR A 646 -8.02 -38.11 -17.49
N VAL A 647 -8.97 -37.33 -16.96
CA VAL A 647 -10.37 -37.74 -16.77
C VAL A 647 -11.05 -38.03 -18.12
N HIS A 648 -10.63 -37.32 -19.17
CA HIS A 648 -11.11 -37.54 -20.54
C HIS A 648 -10.40 -38.70 -21.29
N GLY A 649 -9.59 -39.51 -20.59
CA GLY A 649 -9.05 -40.77 -21.09
C GLY A 649 -7.61 -40.73 -21.59
N GLU A 650 -6.91 -39.59 -21.51
CA GLU A 650 -5.48 -39.54 -21.82
C GLU A 650 -4.63 -40.32 -20.79
N ARG A 651 -3.52 -40.91 -21.23
CA ARG A 651 -2.59 -41.57 -20.30
C ARG A 651 -1.92 -40.52 -19.41
N PRO A 652 -1.51 -40.84 -18.17
CA PRO A 652 -0.96 -39.86 -17.22
C PRO A 652 0.17 -38.98 -17.81
N LYS A 653 1.09 -39.57 -18.59
CA LYS A 653 2.19 -38.83 -19.21
C LYS A 653 1.74 -37.92 -20.36
N GLU A 654 0.72 -38.32 -21.11
CA GLU A 654 0.16 -37.52 -22.21
C GLU A 654 -0.62 -36.34 -21.64
N ALA A 655 -1.43 -36.59 -20.62
CA ALA A 655 -2.19 -35.58 -19.90
C ALA A 655 -1.28 -34.45 -19.35
N ILE A 656 -0.08 -34.78 -18.85
CA ILE A 656 0.92 -33.78 -18.43
C ILE A 656 1.35 -32.92 -19.63
N VAL A 657 1.72 -33.52 -20.77
CA VAL A 657 2.14 -32.77 -21.97
C VAL A 657 1.01 -31.90 -22.51
N THR A 658 -0.22 -32.42 -22.52
CA THR A 658 -1.43 -31.69 -22.94
C THR A 658 -1.68 -30.47 -22.05
N GLY A 659 -1.59 -30.62 -20.73
CA GLY A 659 -1.68 -29.50 -19.78
C GLY A 659 -0.62 -28.42 -20.03
N PHE A 660 0.63 -28.82 -20.26
CA PHE A 660 1.74 -27.90 -20.54
C PHE A 660 1.62 -27.17 -21.89
N ARG A 661 0.97 -27.77 -22.89
CA ARG A 661 0.89 -27.21 -24.25
C ARG A 661 0.32 -25.79 -24.27
N HIS A 662 -0.71 -25.52 -23.47
CA HIS A 662 -1.32 -24.20 -23.40
C HIS A 662 -1.07 -23.50 -22.05
N GLY A 663 -0.84 -24.24 -20.97
CA GLY A 663 -0.60 -23.68 -19.64
C GLY A 663 0.77 -23.03 -19.47
N ALA A 664 1.84 -23.62 -20.02
CA ALA A 664 3.21 -23.23 -19.69
C ALA A 664 3.55 -21.78 -20.04
N ARG A 665 3.09 -21.28 -21.20
CA ARG A 665 3.34 -19.89 -21.62
C ARG A 665 2.64 -18.87 -20.70
N VAL A 666 1.41 -19.18 -20.30
CA VAL A 666 0.61 -18.28 -19.45
C VAL A 666 1.20 -18.22 -18.05
N VAL A 667 1.52 -19.38 -17.47
CA VAL A 667 2.16 -19.48 -16.15
C VAL A 667 3.54 -18.81 -16.15
N THR A 668 4.35 -18.99 -17.20
CA THR A 668 5.65 -18.31 -17.30
C THR A 668 5.49 -16.78 -17.35
N ALA A 669 4.53 -16.28 -18.14
CA ALA A 669 4.27 -14.85 -18.22
C ALA A 669 3.80 -14.27 -16.88
N ALA A 670 2.87 -14.96 -16.22
CA ALA A 670 2.38 -14.62 -14.90
C ALA A 670 3.51 -14.56 -13.86
N ALA A 671 4.36 -15.60 -13.82
CA ALA A 671 5.49 -15.67 -12.91
C ALA A 671 6.49 -14.51 -13.14
N VAL A 672 6.85 -14.22 -14.39
CA VAL A 672 7.75 -13.10 -14.71
C VAL A 672 7.14 -11.74 -14.31
N ILE A 673 5.82 -11.57 -14.48
CA ILE A 673 5.12 -10.36 -14.04
C ILE A 673 5.17 -10.22 -12.52
N MET A 674 4.85 -11.28 -11.77
CA MET A 674 4.89 -11.23 -10.31
C MET A 674 6.30 -10.96 -9.79
N ILE A 675 7.32 -11.63 -10.37
CA ILE A 675 8.73 -11.37 -10.06
C ILE A 675 9.05 -9.89 -10.31
N ALA A 676 8.63 -9.32 -11.45
CA ALA A 676 8.89 -7.92 -11.76
C ALA A 676 8.18 -6.94 -10.81
N VAL A 677 6.95 -7.25 -10.41
CA VAL A 677 6.20 -6.43 -9.45
C VAL A 677 6.88 -6.45 -8.08
N PHE A 678 7.19 -7.63 -7.54
CA PHE A 678 7.88 -7.75 -6.24
C PHE A 678 9.31 -7.19 -6.29
N ALA A 679 10.03 -7.41 -7.39
CA ALA A 679 11.37 -6.84 -7.58
C ALA A 679 11.36 -5.30 -7.68
N GLY A 680 10.24 -4.69 -8.10
CA GLY A 680 10.08 -3.24 -8.10
C GLY A 680 10.23 -2.62 -6.70
N PHE A 681 9.89 -3.37 -5.65
CA PHE A 681 10.01 -2.93 -4.26
C PHE A 681 11.43 -3.07 -3.69
N ILE A 682 12.37 -3.72 -4.41
CA ILE A 682 13.78 -3.83 -3.98
C ILE A 682 14.45 -2.45 -3.98
N GLY A 683 13.99 -1.52 -4.82
CA GLY A 683 14.53 -0.15 -4.83
C GLY A 683 13.96 0.75 -3.73
N SER A 684 13.14 0.23 -2.81
CA SER A 684 12.63 1.02 -1.68
C SER A 684 13.77 1.44 -0.74
N THR A 685 13.67 2.65 -0.18
CA THR A 685 14.55 3.12 0.91
C THR A 685 14.25 2.39 2.21
N ASP A 686 13.04 1.88 2.37
CA ASP A 686 12.63 1.06 3.51
C ASP A 686 13.22 -0.36 3.39
N SER A 687 14.04 -0.73 4.38
CA SER A 687 14.70 -2.04 4.46
C SER A 687 13.70 -3.20 4.58
N MET A 688 12.59 -3.01 5.30
CA MET A 688 11.52 -4.01 5.43
C MET A 688 10.87 -4.28 4.07
N VAL A 689 10.47 -3.22 3.37
CA VAL A 689 9.82 -3.34 2.05
C VAL A 689 10.79 -3.97 1.03
N LYS A 690 12.07 -3.58 1.06
CA LYS A 690 13.13 -4.16 0.22
C LYS A 690 13.31 -5.66 0.47
N MET A 691 13.42 -6.09 1.73
CA MET A 691 13.55 -7.51 2.09
C MET A 691 12.33 -8.33 1.67
N ILE A 692 11.12 -7.81 1.91
CA ILE A 692 9.87 -8.50 1.53
C ILE A 692 9.78 -8.61 0.01
N GLY A 693 10.01 -7.52 -0.73
CA GLY A 693 10.00 -7.51 -2.19
C GLY A 693 10.99 -8.51 -2.79
N PHE A 694 12.24 -8.54 -2.29
CA PHE A 694 13.24 -9.51 -2.71
C PHE A 694 12.83 -10.95 -2.39
N GLY A 695 12.46 -11.22 -1.13
CA GLY A 695 12.11 -12.56 -0.68
C GLY A 695 10.91 -13.14 -1.45
N LEU A 696 9.87 -12.35 -1.67
CA LEU A 696 8.71 -12.75 -2.47
C LEU A 696 9.07 -12.97 -3.94
N ALA A 697 9.90 -12.11 -4.55
CA ALA A 697 10.34 -12.29 -5.93
C ALA A 697 11.12 -13.62 -6.10
N VAL A 698 12.05 -13.92 -5.18
CA VAL A 698 12.83 -15.17 -5.21
C VAL A 698 11.96 -16.38 -4.90
N ALA A 699 11.03 -16.27 -3.95
CA ALA A 699 10.11 -17.35 -3.63
C ALA A 699 9.22 -17.72 -4.83
N VAL A 700 8.67 -16.71 -5.53
CA VAL A 700 7.91 -16.91 -6.76
C VAL A 700 8.79 -17.50 -7.86
N LEU A 701 10.05 -17.08 -8.00
CA LEU A 701 10.99 -17.65 -8.96
C LEU A 701 11.19 -19.16 -8.72
N PHE A 702 11.49 -19.55 -7.48
CA PHE A 702 11.70 -20.95 -7.11
C PHE A 702 10.43 -21.79 -7.27
N ASP A 703 9.30 -21.28 -6.82
CA ASP A 703 8.04 -21.98 -6.92
C ASP A 703 7.57 -22.12 -8.38
N ALA A 704 7.53 -21.03 -9.14
CA ALA A 704 7.01 -21.04 -10.50
C ALA A 704 7.88 -21.84 -11.48
N PHE A 705 9.20 -21.75 -11.38
CA PHE A 705 10.09 -22.39 -12.35
C PHE A 705 10.63 -23.73 -11.85
N ILE A 706 11.08 -23.83 -10.60
CA ILE A 706 11.70 -25.06 -10.10
C ILE A 706 10.61 -26.03 -9.63
N VAL A 707 9.68 -25.58 -8.78
CA VAL A 707 8.61 -26.48 -8.31
C VAL A 707 7.66 -26.84 -9.44
N ARG A 708 7.04 -25.87 -10.10
CA ARG A 708 5.95 -26.15 -11.05
C ARG A 708 6.40 -26.65 -12.40
N MET A 709 7.46 -26.08 -12.97
CA MET A 709 7.91 -26.51 -14.30
C MET A 709 8.81 -27.75 -14.23
N ALA A 710 9.45 -28.06 -13.09
CA ALA A 710 10.36 -29.20 -12.97
C ALA A 710 9.84 -30.29 -12.01
N ILE A 711 9.62 -29.98 -10.73
CA ILE A 711 9.24 -30.97 -9.70
C ILE A 711 7.84 -31.56 -9.99
N VAL A 712 6.83 -30.74 -10.26
CA VAL A 712 5.45 -31.18 -10.50
C VAL A 712 5.35 -32.21 -11.63
N PRO A 713 5.81 -31.94 -12.88
CA PRO A 713 5.72 -32.94 -13.95
C PRO A 713 6.58 -34.18 -13.67
N ALA A 714 7.72 -34.05 -12.99
CA ALA A 714 8.57 -35.18 -12.63
C ALA A 714 7.87 -36.11 -11.62
N VAL A 715 7.31 -35.55 -10.55
CA VAL A 715 6.58 -36.30 -9.51
C VAL A 715 5.32 -36.95 -10.09
N LEU A 716 4.53 -36.23 -10.88
CA LEU A 716 3.34 -36.80 -11.53
C LEU A 716 3.69 -37.91 -12.52
N ALA A 717 4.80 -37.78 -13.25
CA ALA A 717 5.28 -38.85 -14.13
C ALA A 717 5.73 -40.10 -13.38
N LEU A 718 6.26 -39.96 -12.15
CA LEU A 718 6.64 -41.08 -11.27
C LEU A 718 5.43 -41.74 -10.60
N LEU A 719 4.48 -40.94 -10.08
CA LEU A 719 3.27 -41.43 -9.43
C LEU A 719 2.27 -42.05 -10.43
N GLY A 720 2.27 -41.61 -11.68
CA GLY A 720 1.40 -42.13 -12.73
C GLY A 720 -0.08 -42.04 -12.35
N ARG A 721 -0.80 -43.18 -12.38
CA ARG A 721 -2.23 -43.23 -12.01
C ARG A 721 -2.46 -42.98 -10.52
N ALA A 722 -1.49 -43.30 -9.65
CA ALA A 722 -1.64 -43.11 -8.21
C ALA A 722 -1.73 -41.63 -7.82
N ALA A 723 -1.20 -40.72 -8.65
CA ALA A 723 -1.30 -39.28 -8.41
C ALA A 723 -2.74 -38.79 -8.22
N TRP A 724 -3.71 -39.46 -8.83
CA TRP A 724 -5.13 -39.09 -8.78
C TRP A 724 -5.94 -39.96 -7.80
N TRP A 725 -5.27 -40.62 -6.86
CA TRP A 725 -5.90 -41.50 -5.90
C TRP A 725 -6.59 -40.72 -4.76
N LEU A 726 -7.79 -41.19 -4.40
CA LEU A 726 -8.58 -40.70 -3.28
C LEU A 726 -9.24 -41.88 -2.55
N PRO A 727 -9.23 -41.92 -1.20
CA PRO A 727 -9.97 -42.91 -0.44
C PRO A 727 -11.49 -42.83 -0.72
N ARG A 728 -12.16 -43.99 -0.87
CA ARG A 728 -13.60 -44.04 -1.19
C ARG A 728 -14.53 -43.39 -0.17
N TRP A 729 -14.14 -43.42 1.11
CA TRP A 729 -14.92 -42.74 2.17
C TRP A 729 -14.82 -41.22 2.04
N LEU A 730 -13.64 -40.73 1.65
CA LEU A 730 -13.37 -39.31 1.48
C LEU A 730 -14.04 -38.77 0.20
N ASP A 731 -13.99 -39.53 -0.90
CA ASP A 731 -14.70 -39.17 -2.15
C ASP A 731 -16.22 -39.03 -1.97
N ARG A 732 -16.82 -39.78 -1.03
CA ARG A 732 -18.24 -39.64 -0.67
C ARG A 732 -18.53 -38.44 0.22
N ALA A 733 -17.60 -38.07 1.10
CA ALA A 733 -17.77 -36.97 2.03
C ALA A 733 -17.50 -35.60 1.39
N LEU A 734 -16.63 -35.55 0.37
CA LEU A 734 -16.23 -34.30 -0.27
C LEU A 734 -17.30 -33.76 -1.23
N PRO A 735 -17.60 -32.45 -1.17
CA PRO A 735 -18.52 -31.83 -2.12
C PRO A 735 -17.96 -31.88 -3.55
N ASN A 736 -18.84 -31.93 -4.55
CA ASN A 736 -18.43 -31.79 -5.95
C ASN A 736 -18.44 -30.31 -6.35
N VAL A 737 -17.27 -29.69 -6.27
CA VAL A 737 -17.10 -28.31 -6.72
C VAL A 737 -16.62 -28.38 -8.16
N ASP A 738 -17.55 -28.26 -9.11
CA ASP A 738 -17.25 -28.25 -10.55
C ASP A 738 -16.35 -27.04 -10.88
N VAL A 739 -15.02 -27.27 -10.83
CA VAL A 739 -13.95 -26.29 -11.16
C VAL A 739 -13.59 -26.37 -12.65
N GLU A 740 -13.72 -27.56 -13.24
CA GLU A 740 -13.35 -27.87 -14.62
C GLU A 740 -14.42 -27.40 -15.63
N GLY A 741 -15.65 -27.13 -15.16
CA GLY A 741 -16.76 -26.62 -15.97
C GLY A 741 -17.51 -27.73 -16.70
N ASP A 742 -17.51 -28.95 -16.16
CA ASP A 742 -18.21 -30.10 -16.74
C ASP A 742 -19.71 -29.81 -16.90
N GLY A 743 -20.33 -29.12 -15.93
CA GLY A 743 -21.73 -28.72 -16.01
C GLY A 743 -22.05 -27.68 -17.08
N LEU A 744 -21.05 -27.02 -17.67
CA LEU A 744 -21.22 -26.10 -18.81
C LEU A 744 -21.22 -26.82 -20.17
N ARG A 745 -20.81 -28.09 -20.21
CA ARG A 745 -20.84 -28.94 -21.41
C ARG A 745 -22.19 -29.65 -21.54
N ASP A 746 -22.76 -30.17 -20.47
CA ASP A 746 -24.07 -30.87 -20.50
C ASP A 746 -25.24 -29.96 -20.92
N ALA A 747 -25.13 -28.65 -20.66
CA ALA A 747 -26.11 -27.65 -21.10
C ALA A 747 -26.01 -27.32 -22.60
N ALA A 748 -24.89 -27.67 -23.25
CA ALA A 748 -24.69 -27.56 -24.69
C ALA A 748 -24.82 -28.97 -25.28
N GLY A 749 -26.06 -29.44 -25.49
CA GLY A 749 -26.32 -30.74 -26.09
C GLY A 749 -25.53 -30.98 -27.38
N PRO A 750 -25.25 -32.25 -27.74
CA PRO A 750 -24.44 -32.56 -28.91
C PRO A 750 -25.07 -31.95 -30.16
N ALA A 751 -24.27 -31.20 -30.92
CA ALA A 751 -24.63 -30.80 -32.28
C ALA A 751 -24.78 -32.09 -33.10
N GLY A 752 -26.02 -32.52 -33.29
CA GLY A 752 -26.35 -33.74 -34.01
C GLY A 752 -26.07 -33.58 -35.50
N ASP A 753 -25.09 -34.33 -36.00
CA ASP A 753 -25.10 -34.84 -37.36
C ASP A 753 -26.36 -35.72 -37.54
N GLY A 754 -27.06 -35.51 -38.65
CA GLY A 754 -28.41 -36.05 -38.86
C GLY A 754 -28.47 -37.55 -39.11
N THR A 755 -29.60 -38.17 -38.74
CA THR A 755 -30.53 -38.92 -39.62
C THR A 755 -31.59 -39.68 -38.80
N SER A 756 -32.79 -39.81 -39.39
CA SER A 756 -34.01 -40.56 -38.99
C SER A 756 -35.02 -39.89 -38.02
N GLY A 757 -36.21 -39.56 -38.56
CA GLY A 757 -37.36 -38.91 -37.90
C GLY A 757 -38.27 -39.88 -37.09
N PRO A 758 -39.56 -39.55 -36.76
CA PRO A 758 -40.51 -38.74 -37.56
C PRO A 758 -41.45 -37.77 -36.78
N GLY A 759 -42.12 -36.88 -37.53
CA GLY A 759 -43.49 -36.41 -37.22
C GLY A 759 -43.65 -35.00 -36.63
N ALA A 760 -43.82 -33.99 -37.48
CA ALA A 760 -44.25 -32.66 -37.09
C ALA A 760 -45.78 -32.49 -37.24
N PRO A 761 -46.49 -31.84 -36.31
CA PRO A 761 -47.80 -31.26 -36.58
C PRO A 761 -47.70 -29.78 -36.97
N VAL A 762 -48.47 -29.44 -38.00
CA VAL A 762 -48.71 -28.13 -38.59
C VAL A 762 -49.52 -27.22 -37.64
N PRO A 763 -49.31 -25.90 -37.60
CA PRO A 763 -50.12 -24.97 -36.82
C PRO A 763 -51.37 -24.50 -37.60
N PRO A 764 -52.55 -24.33 -36.96
CA PRO A 764 -53.67 -23.67 -37.61
C PRO A 764 -53.70 -22.15 -37.32
N GLN A 765 -53.95 -21.34 -38.36
CA GLN A 765 -54.55 -19.99 -38.28
C GLN A 765 -56.08 -20.08 -38.61
N PRO A 766 -56.85 -18.97 -38.67
CA PRO A 766 -57.71 -18.49 -37.57
C PRO A 766 -59.20 -18.47 -37.93
N SER A 767 -60.08 -18.29 -36.94
CA SER A 767 -61.46 -17.84 -37.16
C SER A 767 -61.94 -16.98 -36.00
N ALA A 768 -62.34 -15.75 -36.30
CA ALA A 768 -63.26 -14.92 -35.50
C ALA A 768 -64.66 -14.99 -36.17
N PRO A 769 -65.74 -14.33 -35.69
CA PRO A 769 -65.90 -13.47 -34.51
C PRO A 769 -67.22 -13.72 -33.69
N HIS A 770 -67.47 -12.83 -32.72
CA HIS A 770 -68.73 -12.52 -31.98
C HIS A 770 -69.05 -13.37 -30.74
N GLU A 771 -69.63 -12.87 -29.64
CA GLU A 771 -69.78 -11.55 -28.99
C GLU A 771 -70.56 -11.88 -27.70
N GLU A 772 -70.22 -11.27 -26.56
CA GLU A 772 -71.11 -10.83 -25.46
C GLU A 772 -70.41 -10.76 -24.09
N GLU A 773 -70.01 -9.53 -23.77
CA GLU A 773 -70.43 -8.72 -22.61
C GLU A 773 -70.26 -9.18 -21.14
N ARG A 774 -69.48 -8.33 -20.43
CA ARG A 774 -69.62 -7.76 -19.05
C ARG A 774 -68.62 -8.18 -17.95
N VAL A 775 -67.45 -7.52 -17.94
CA VAL A 775 -66.97 -6.41 -17.04
C VAL A 775 -67.22 -6.54 -15.50
N PRO A 776 -66.36 -6.02 -14.57
CA PRO A 776 -64.96 -5.56 -14.62
C PRO A 776 -64.03 -6.13 -13.50
N VAL A 777 -62.71 -6.00 -13.69
CA VAL A 777 -61.72 -5.86 -12.61
C VAL A 777 -60.91 -4.59 -12.91
N PRO A 778 -60.66 -3.67 -11.96
CA PRO A 778 -59.90 -2.47 -12.23
C PRO A 778 -58.40 -2.80 -12.32
N ALA A 779 -57.75 -2.17 -13.31
CA ALA A 779 -56.33 -2.13 -13.52
C ALA A 779 -55.83 -0.68 -13.54
N GLY A 780 -54.56 -0.51 -13.15
CA GLY A 780 -53.66 0.51 -13.68
C GLY A 780 -53.78 1.92 -13.07
N VAL A 781 -52.87 2.86 -13.34
CA VAL A 781 -51.84 2.93 -14.37
C VAL A 781 -50.77 3.94 -13.88
N ALA A 782 -49.51 3.68 -14.23
CA ALA A 782 -48.50 4.70 -14.47
C ALA A 782 -48.31 4.86 -16.00
N ALA A 783 -48.31 6.10 -16.49
CA ALA A 783 -47.78 6.55 -17.79
C ALA A 783 -47.73 8.10 -17.70
N SER A 784 -46.58 8.78 -17.76
CA SER A 784 -45.59 8.97 -18.85
C SER A 784 -45.95 10.09 -19.85
N SER A 785 -44.94 10.94 -20.09
CA SER A 785 -44.71 11.93 -21.19
C SER A 785 -45.66 13.14 -21.22
N TYR A 786 -45.26 14.38 -21.55
CA TYR A 786 -44.39 14.86 -22.64
C TYR A 786 -43.90 16.33 -22.43
N GLU A 787 -42.68 16.59 -22.91
CA GLU A 787 -42.07 17.78 -23.57
C GLU A 787 -42.25 19.27 -23.15
N LEU A 788 -41.15 20.00 -23.42
CA LEU A 788 -40.96 21.46 -23.70
C LEU A 788 -41.12 22.40 -22.48
N GLY A 789 -40.26 23.38 -22.18
CA GLY A 789 -39.16 24.05 -22.85
C GLY A 789 -39.02 25.47 -22.24
N ALA A 790 -37.84 26.09 -22.41
CA ALA A 790 -37.55 27.53 -22.31
C ALA A 790 -37.33 28.21 -20.92
N GLU A 791 -36.13 28.82 -20.84
CA GLU A 791 -35.82 30.19 -20.43
C GLU A 791 -36.04 30.72 -18.99
N THR A 792 -34.89 31.10 -18.39
CA THR A 792 -34.57 32.36 -17.69
C THR A 792 -35.67 33.09 -16.91
N ALA A 793 -35.42 33.37 -15.61
CA ALA A 793 -35.19 34.73 -15.10
C ALA A 793 -35.05 34.77 -13.57
N HIS A 794 -34.30 35.79 -13.17
CA HIS A 794 -34.04 36.37 -11.85
C HIS A 794 -35.23 36.61 -10.90
N GLU A 795 -34.83 36.96 -9.66
CA GLU A 795 -35.49 37.80 -8.65
C GLU A 795 -36.25 37.11 -7.49
N ASP A 796 -35.54 37.10 -6.34
CA ASP A 796 -35.83 37.97 -5.19
C ASP A 796 -37.27 38.02 -4.65
N ARG A 797 -37.44 37.60 -3.38
CA ARG A 797 -38.31 38.28 -2.41
C ARG A 797 -38.18 37.70 -1.00
N SER A 798 -37.52 38.49 -0.17
CA SER A 798 -37.80 38.65 1.25
C SER A 798 -39.30 38.79 1.55
N LEU A 799 -39.77 38.14 2.62
CA LEU A 799 -40.92 38.63 3.40
C LEU A 799 -40.68 38.34 4.88
N ALA A 800 -40.43 39.41 5.62
CA ALA A 800 -40.50 39.47 7.07
C ALA A 800 -41.96 39.36 7.52
N MET A 801 -42.19 38.67 8.64
CA MET A 801 -43.31 38.96 9.54
C MET A 801 -42.83 38.84 10.98
N THR A 802 -42.69 40.01 11.59
CA THR A 802 -42.56 40.26 13.03
C THR A 802 -43.87 39.95 13.74
N GLY A 803 -43.76 39.34 14.92
CA GLY A 803 -44.83 39.23 15.90
C GLY A 803 -44.23 39.00 17.27
N SER A 804 -44.08 40.08 18.04
CA SER A 804 -43.65 40.04 19.43
C SER A 804 -44.82 39.59 20.32
N ALA A 805 -44.53 38.72 21.29
CA ALA A 805 -45.32 38.58 22.50
C ALA A 805 -44.37 38.32 23.67
N SER A 806 -44.26 39.30 24.57
CA SER A 806 -43.63 39.17 25.87
C SER A 806 -44.62 38.59 26.88
N MET A 807 -44.25 37.51 27.57
CA MET A 807 -44.66 37.18 28.95
C MET A 807 -43.47 36.40 29.53
N GLY A 808 -42.86 36.82 30.64
CA GLY A 808 -43.46 36.78 31.96
C GLY A 808 -43.02 35.46 32.59
N GLY A 809 -42.02 35.51 33.47
CA GLY A 809 -41.26 34.34 33.90
C GLY A 809 -42.03 33.33 34.75
N GLU A 810 -41.59 32.08 34.61
CA GLU A 810 -41.55 31.10 35.70
C GLU A 810 -40.14 30.46 35.68
N PRO A 811 -39.51 30.21 36.83
CA PRO A 811 -38.34 29.35 36.88
C PRO A 811 -38.81 27.91 36.62
N TYR A 812 -38.45 27.36 35.47
CA TYR A 812 -38.65 25.94 35.17
C TYR A 812 -37.67 25.11 36.02
N ASP A 813 -38.23 24.28 36.91
CA ASP A 813 -37.50 23.34 37.75
C ASP A 813 -37.25 22.04 36.96
N PRO A 814 -36.00 21.65 36.64
CA PRO A 814 -35.73 20.53 35.77
C PRO A 814 -35.57 19.23 36.57
N GLU A 815 -36.62 18.45 36.71
CA GLU A 815 -36.49 17.02 37.04
C GLU A 815 -36.13 16.20 35.77
N GLY A 816 -35.05 16.57 35.08
CA GLY A 816 -34.60 15.88 33.86
C GLY A 816 -33.09 15.96 33.63
N SER A 817 -32.51 14.90 33.06
CA SER A 817 -31.12 14.86 32.59
C SER A 817 -30.96 15.70 31.33
N GLY A 818 -30.05 16.67 31.30
CA GLY A 818 -29.85 17.54 30.12
C GLY A 818 -28.48 18.22 30.09
N VAL A 819 -28.27 19.08 29.11
CA VAL A 819 -27.07 19.91 28.94
C VAL A 819 -27.48 21.38 28.80
N ARG A 820 -26.84 22.26 29.54
CA ARG A 820 -27.01 23.72 29.41
C ARG A 820 -25.66 24.43 29.36
N GLY A 821 -25.61 25.63 28.83
CA GLY A 821 -24.39 26.44 28.86
C GLY A 821 -24.52 27.71 28.04
N THR A 822 -23.39 28.33 27.73
CA THR A 822 -23.29 29.52 26.88
C THR A 822 -22.37 29.28 25.68
N VAL A 823 -22.76 29.78 24.51
CA VAL A 823 -21.93 29.82 23.30
C VAL A 823 -21.27 31.19 23.22
N ARG A 824 -19.95 31.20 23.21
CA ARG A 824 -19.12 32.41 23.21
C ARG A 824 -18.11 32.37 22.08
N ASN A 825 -17.66 33.54 21.67
CA ASN A 825 -16.54 33.72 20.76
C ASN A 825 -15.22 33.80 21.56
N ALA A 826 -14.07 33.70 20.88
CA ALA A 826 -12.73 33.74 21.49
C ALA A 826 -12.47 35.01 22.33
N ASP A 827 -13.15 36.12 22.01
CA ASP A 827 -13.10 37.39 22.75
C ASP A 827 -14.03 37.44 23.98
N GLY A 828 -14.75 36.35 24.25
CA GLY A 828 -15.71 36.20 25.36
C GLY A 828 -17.10 36.76 25.09
N SER A 829 -17.34 37.38 23.92
CA SER A 829 -18.66 37.89 23.52
C SER A 829 -19.64 36.73 23.25
N PRO A 830 -20.94 36.89 23.59
CA PRO A 830 -21.93 35.86 23.32
C PRO A 830 -22.19 35.72 21.82
N VAL A 831 -22.35 34.49 21.32
CA VAL A 831 -22.70 34.21 19.92
C VAL A 831 -24.20 33.92 19.83
N PRO A 832 -25.05 34.93 19.56
CA PRO A 832 -26.49 34.73 19.49
C PRO A 832 -26.85 33.88 18.28
N ARG A 833 -27.96 33.13 18.39
CA ARG A 833 -28.49 32.29 17.32
C ARG A 833 -27.59 31.12 16.88
N ALA A 834 -26.53 30.79 17.62
CA ALA A 834 -25.77 29.57 17.38
C ALA A 834 -26.69 28.35 17.48
N ALA A 835 -26.70 27.50 16.46
CA ALA A 835 -27.46 26.26 16.47
C ALA A 835 -26.68 25.21 17.28
N VAL A 836 -27.24 24.77 18.40
CA VAL A 836 -26.65 23.75 19.27
C VAL A 836 -27.47 22.46 19.14
N THR A 837 -26.82 21.36 18.81
CA THR A 837 -27.45 20.07 18.53
C THR A 837 -26.83 18.99 19.40
N LEU A 838 -27.66 18.27 20.15
CA LEU A 838 -27.25 17.09 20.90
C LEU A 838 -27.50 15.85 20.04
N ILE A 839 -26.49 15.01 19.85
CA ILE A 839 -26.57 13.75 19.11
C ILE A 839 -26.07 12.59 19.99
N SER A 840 -26.62 11.40 19.80
CA SER A 840 -26.12 10.18 20.45
C SER A 840 -24.81 9.71 19.81
N GLN A 841 -24.04 8.87 20.50
CA GLN A 841 -22.82 8.26 19.93
C GLN A 841 -23.07 7.39 18.69
N ARG A 842 -24.31 7.01 18.39
CA ARG A 842 -24.70 6.30 17.15
C ARG A 842 -25.13 7.25 16.02
N GLY A 843 -24.88 8.56 16.16
CA GLY A 843 -25.20 9.58 15.15
C GLY A 843 -26.67 10.01 15.09
N ARG A 844 -27.56 9.46 15.93
CA ARG A 844 -28.97 9.89 15.98
C ARG A 844 -29.08 11.23 16.71
N GLN A 845 -29.68 12.23 16.07
CA GLN A 845 -30.00 13.52 16.69
C GLN A 845 -31.02 13.33 17.83
N ILE A 846 -30.68 13.86 19.00
CA ILE A 846 -31.46 13.78 20.24
C ILE A 846 -32.26 15.06 20.46
N GLY A 847 -31.62 16.22 20.30
CA GLY A 847 -32.24 17.52 20.49
C GLY A 847 -31.51 18.60 19.71
N ARG A 848 -32.20 19.71 19.43
CA ARG A 848 -31.61 20.90 18.83
C ARG A 848 -32.21 22.14 19.48
N SER A 849 -31.35 23.09 19.80
CA SER A 849 -31.65 24.36 20.42
C SER A 849 -30.91 25.46 19.68
N VAL A 850 -31.32 26.71 19.91
CA VAL A 850 -30.70 27.88 19.33
C VAL A 850 -30.31 28.80 20.48
N ALA A 851 -29.04 29.19 20.55
CA ALA A 851 -28.53 30.04 21.60
C ALA A 851 -29.28 31.38 21.66
N HIS A 852 -29.62 31.81 22.86
CA HIS A 852 -30.29 33.08 23.16
C HIS A 852 -29.38 34.29 22.88
N ALA A 853 -29.91 35.50 23.05
CA ALA A 853 -29.18 36.74 22.80
C ALA A 853 -27.92 36.91 23.69
N ASP A 854 -27.94 36.29 24.87
CA ASP A 854 -26.81 36.24 25.82
C ASP A 854 -25.91 35.00 25.59
N GLY A 855 -26.11 34.25 24.51
CA GLY A 855 -25.38 33.04 24.17
C GLY A 855 -25.86 31.78 24.90
N SER A 856 -26.83 31.87 25.82
CA SER A 856 -27.26 30.72 26.62
C SER A 856 -28.07 29.69 25.80
N TYR A 857 -27.92 28.40 26.12
CA TYR A 857 -28.68 27.30 25.51
C TYR A 857 -29.00 26.21 26.55
N VAL A 858 -30.06 25.45 26.28
CA VAL A 858 -30.48 24.26 27.05
C VAL A 858 -30.96 23.17 26.08
N LEU A 859 -30.60 21.92 26.35
CA LEU A 859 -30.92 20.72 25.57
C LEU A 859 -31.23 19.55 26.51
N ASP A 860 -32.36 18.88 26.30
CA ASP A 860 -32.73 17.70 27.09
C ASP A 860 -32.03 16.43 26.57
N ALA A 861 -31.64 15.55 27.50
CA ALA A 861 -31.11 14.23 27.20
C ALA A 861 -32.10 13.14 27.66
N PRO A 862 -32.31 12.06 26.89
CA PRO A 862 -33.28 11.02 27.19
C PRO A 862 -32.88 10.10 28.36
N GLY A 863 -31.68 10.26 28.91
CA GLY A 863 -31.18 9.54 30.08
C GLY A 863 -29.67 9.70 30.23
N PRO A 864 -29.08 9.19 31.33
CA PRO A 864 -27.65 9.26 31.56
C PRO A 864 -26.88 8.50 30.46
N GLY A 865 -25.79 9.09 29.98
CA GLY A 865 -24.97 8.56 28.91
C GLY A 865 -24.09 9.60 28.23
N SER A 866 -23.24 9.13 27.32
CA SER A 866 -22.37 10.00 26.52
C SER A 866 -23.11 10.48 25.26
N TYR A 867 -23.06 11.78 25.02
CA TYR A 867 -23.64 12.45 23.86
C TYR A 867 -22.58 13.33 23.20
N VAL A 868 -22.76 13.66 21.93
CA VAL A 868 -21.96 14.66 21.23
C VAL A 868 -22.80 15.91 21.09
N LEU A 869 -22.24 17.04 21.46
CA LEU A 869 -22.85 18.35 21.40
C LEU A 869 -22.17 19.15 20.30
N ILE A 870 -22.92 19.54 19.27
CA ILE A 870 -22.42 20.27 18.12
C ILE A 870 -23.01 21.66 18.14
N ALA A 871 -22.18 22.69 18.16
CA ALA A 871 -22.59 24.07 17.98
C ALA A 871 -22.03 24.64 16.69
N GLY A 872 -22.85 25.37 15.96
CA GLY A 872 -22.44 26.10 14.76
C GLY A 872 -23.15 27.44 14.66
N ALA A 873 -22.45 28.45 14.16
CA ALA A 873 -22.99 29.77 13.88
C ALA A 873 -22.38 30.30 12.59
N ASP A 874 -23.12 31.13 11.86
CA ASP A 874 -22.62 31.73 10.61
C ASP A 874 -21.33 32.53 10.89
N GLY A 875 -20.34 32.36 10.01
CA GLY A 875 -19.04 33.02 10.15
C GLY A 875 -18.16 32.47 11.28
N HIS A 876 -18.51 31.33 11.88
CA HIS A 876 -17.70 30.65 12.90
C HIS A 876 -17.50 29.18 12.54
N GLN A 877 -16.37 28.62 12.96
CA GLN A 877 -16.10 27.19 12.79
C GLN A 877 -17.03 26.38 13.71
N PRO A 878 -17.76 25.37 13.20
CA PRO A 878 -18.57 24.50 14.05
C PRO A 878 -17.69 23.75 15.05
N GLN A 879 -18.11 23.70 16.32
CA GLN A 879 -17.43 22.97 17.38
C GLN A 879 -18.27 21.76 17.79
N ALA A 880 -17.63 20.60 17.92
CA ALA A 880 -18.23 19.39 18.50
C ALA A 880 -17.50 19.03 19.79
N SER A 881 -18.24 18.78 20.87
CA SER A 881 -17.71 18.29 22.15
C SER A 881 -18.45 17.04 22.61
N THR A 882 -17.73 16.10 23.22
CA THR A 882 -18.36 14.94 23.85
C THR A 882 -18.72 15.30 25.29
N VAL A 883 -19.98 15.12 25.66
CA VAL A 883 -20.53 15.44 26.98
C VAL A 883 -21.09 14.18 27.64
N ALA A 884 -20.68 13.90 28.88
CA ALA A 884 -21.23 12.83 29.70
C ALA A 884 -22.36 13.40 30.55
N VAL A 885 -23.60 13.09 30.20
CA VAL A 885 -24.79 13.54 30.94
C VAL A 885 -25.10 12.49 32.00
N GLY A 886 -25.14 12.90 33.26
CA GLY A 886 -25.57 12.05 34.38
C GLY A 886 -27.05 12.20 34.69
N ASP A 887 -27.45 11.88 35.92
CA ASP A 887 -28.83 12.07 36.42
C ASP A 887 -29.16 13.55 36.70
N VAL A 888 -28.18 14.44 36.61
CA VAL A 888 -28.30 15.89 36.80
C VAL A 888 -27.86 16.62 35.53
N THR A 889 -28.52 17.74 35.21
CA THR A 889 -28.17 18.60 34.07
C THR A 889 -26.72 19.06 34.13
N LEU A 890 -25.96 18.76 33.07
CA LEU A 890 -24.57 19.17 32.89
C LEU A 890 -24.51 20.63 32.41
N THR A 891 -23.62 21.42 33.01
CA THR A 891 -23.25 22.74 32.46
C THR A 891 -21.99 22.64 31.60
N HIS A 892 -22.06 23.06 30.33
CA HIS A 892 -20.97 23.02 29.38
C HIS A 892 -20.97 24.25 28.46
N ASP A 893 -19.97 25.11 28.59
CA ASP A 893 -19.82 26.28 27.71
C ASP A 893 -19.07 25.91 26.43
N ILE A 894 -19.41 26.57 25.32
CA ILE A 894 -18.90 26.29 23.97
C ILE A 894 -18.19 27.53 23.46
N LEU A 895 -17.01 27.36 22.87
CA LEU A 895 -16.23 28.44 22.27
C LEU A 895 -16.19 28.24 20.75
N LEU A 896 -16.87 29.11 20.01
CA LEU A 896 -16.83 29.11 18.55
C LEU A 896 -15.75 30.08 18.06
N THR A 897 -14.87 29.62 17.19
CA THR A 897 -13.82 30.44 16.58
C THR A 897 -14.36 31.18 15.37
N GLY A 898 -14.17 32.49 15.30
CA GLY A 898 -14.52 33.29 14.13
C GLY A 898 -13.74 32.90 12.87
N THR A 899 -14.37 33.04 11.71
CA THR A 899 -13.75 32.87 10.39
C THR A 899 -13.72 34.20 9.64
N SER A 900 -12.78 34.34 8.74
CA SER A 900 -12.41 35.56 8.03
C SER A 900 -12.40 35.31 6.52
N ARG A 901 -12.49 36.39 5.75
CA ARG A 901 -12.48 36.32 4.28
C ARG A 901 -11.16 36.86 3.76
N LEU A 902 -10.49 36.11 2.88
CA LEU A 902 -9.30 36.57 2.18
C LEU A 902 -9.66 36.90 0.72
N THR A 903 -9.31 38.10 0.27
CA THR A 903 -9.56 38.56 -1.09
C THR A 903 -8.29 39.16 -1.67
N GLY A 904 -8.12 39.09 -2.98
CA GLY A 904 -6.95 39.70 -3.58
C GLY A 904 -7.00 39.81 -5.09
N VAL A 905 -5.96 40.41 -5.66
CA VAL A 905 -5.78 40.57 -7.12
C VAL A 905 -4.36 40.16 -7.51
N VAL A 906 -4.24 39.43 -8.61
CA VAL A 906 -2.98 39.02 -9.22
C VAL A 906 -2.71 39.84 -10.47
N ARG A 907 -1.52 40.46 -10.56
CA ARG A 907 -1.09 41.30 -11.68
C ARG A 907 0.28 40.88 -12.23
N GLY A 908 0.54 41.16 -13.50
CA GLY A 908 1.88 41.04 -14.06
C GLY A 908 2.77 42.17 -13.58
N SER A 909 3.99 41.87 -13.13
CA SER A 909 4.95 42.86 -12.61
C SER A 909 5.50 43.78 -13.70
N ALA A 910 5.52 43.33 -14.96
CA ALA A 910 6.07 44.09 -16.10
C ALA A 910 5.09 45.12 -16.72
N ASP A 911 3.79 44.81 -16.73
CA ASP A 911 2.76 45.58 -17.44
C ASP A 911 1.58 46.03 -16.55
N GLY A 912 1.53 45.56 -15.30
CA GLY A 912 0.47 45.84 -14.34
C GLY A 912 -0.91 45.27 -14.72
N GLN A 913 -0.98 44.45 -15.77
CA GLN A 913 -2.22 43.88 -16.26
C GLN A 913 -2.71 42.76 -15.34
N PRO A 914 -4.03 42.59 -15.16
CA PRO A 914 -4.56 41.50 -14.36
C PRO A 914 -4.26 40.15 -15.00
N VAL A 915 -3.76 39.20 -14.20
CA VAL A 915 -3.46 37.83 -14.67
C VAL A 915 -4.69 36.96 -14.44
N ALA A 916 -5.41 36.65 -15.53
CA ALA A 916 -6.59 35.80 -15.47
C ALA A 916 -6.22 34.30 -15.42
N ALA A 917 -7.06 33.50 -14.74
CA ALA A 917 -6.90 32.06 -14.59
C ALA A 917 -5.59 31.60 -13.92
N ALA A 918 -4.92 32.49 -13.17
CA ALA A 918 -3.83 32.12 -12.28
C ALA A 918 -4.39 31.21 -11.17
N LEU A 919 -3.72 30.09 -10.90
CA LEU A 919 -4.02 29.21 -9.79
C LEU A 919 -3.50 29.87 -8.51
N VAL A 920 -4.38 30.11 -7.54
CA VAL A 920 -4.05 30.65 -6.22
C VAL A 920 -4.33 29.56 -5.20
N VAL A 921 -3.31 29.17 -4.45
CA VAL A 921 -3.38 28.15 -3.41
C VAL A 921 -3.06 28.82 -2.08
N VAL A 922 -3.96 28.71 -1.11
CA VAL A 922 -3.75 29.13 0.27
C VAL A 922 -3.23 27.93 1.03
N THR A 923 -2.04 28.07 1.60
CA THR A 923 -1.41 27.07 2.45
C THR A 923 -1.25 27.60 3.87
N ASP A 924 -1.34 26.73 4.87
CA ASP A 924 -0.97 27.08 6.24
C ASP A 924 0.56 27.09 6.44
N VAL A 925 1.01 27.35 7.66
CA VAL A 925 2.45 27.35 8.00
C VAL A 925 3.11 25.97 7.86
N ARG A 926 2.33 24.89 7.74
CA ARG A 926 2.79 23.50 7.51
C ARG A 926 2.73 23.11 6.03
N GLY A 927 2.41 24.05 5.13
CA GLY A 927 2.26 23.79 3.70
C GLY A 927 0.98 23.04 3.32
N GLU A 928 0.06 22.81 4.26
CA GLU A 928 -1.21 22.14 4.00
C GLU A 928 -2.14 23.06 3.19
N VAL A 929 -2.73 22.54 2.12
CA VAL A 929 -3.61 23.31 1.23
C VAL A 929 -4.99 23.51 1.87
N LEU A 930 -5.23 24.72 2.38
CA LEU A 930 -6.50 25.10 2.99
C LEU A 930 -7.57 25.50 1.98
N ALA A 931 -7.16 26.13 0.88
CA ALA A 931 -8.07 26.52 -0.18
C ALA A 931 -7.35 26.66 -1.53
N THR A 932 -8.04 26.32 -2.62
CA THR A 932 -7.54 26.52 -3.98
C THR A 932 -8.56 27.29 -4.80
N GLY A 933 -8.12 28.30 -5.52
CA GLY A 933 -8.96 29.15 -6.36
C GLY A 933 -8.25 29.49 -7.67
N ARG A 934 -9.01 30.04 -8.61
CA ARG A 934 -8.45 30.63 -9.82
C ARG A 934 -8.86 32.09 -9.91
N THR A 935 -7.96 32.93 -10.39
CA THR A 935 -8.28 34.34 -10.59
C THR A 935 -9.32 34.53 -11.69
N GLY A 936 -10.21 35.50 -11.48
CA GLY A 936 -11.18 35.96 -12.46
C GLY A 936 -10.53 36.70 -13.62
N ARG A 937 -11.36 37.21 -14.54
CA ARG A 937 -10.86 37.99 -15.70
C ARG A 937 -10.16 39.28 -15.30
N ASN A 938 -10.43 39.80 -14.11
CA ASN A 938 -9.82 41.01 -13.57
C ASN A 938 -8.66 40.68 -12.61
N GLY A 939 -8.18 39.43 -12.60
CA GLY A 939 -7.09 38.97 -11.72
C GLY A 939 -7.54 38.74 -10.28
N ASP A 940 -8.82 38.91 -9.96
CA ASP A 940 -9.36 38.86 -8.61
C ASP A 940 -9.59 37.42 -8.11
N PHE A 941 -9.35 37.18 -6.83
CA PHE A 941 -9.66 35.94 -6.13
C PHE A 941 -10.29 36.20 -4.76
N THR A 942 -11.04 35.22 -4.25
CA THR A 942 -11.70 35.30 -2.93
C THR A 942 -11.80 33.91 -2.30
N PHE A 943 -11.43 33.83 -1.03
CA PHE A 943 -11.59 32.67 -0.16
C PHE A 943 -12.42 33.08 1.05
N GLY A 944 -13.53 32.37 1.29
CA GLY A 944 -14.35 32.53 2.49
C GLY A 944 -13.94 31.52 3.56
N GLU A 945 -14.21 31.86 4.82
CA GLU A 945 -14.15 30.93 5.97
C GLU A 945 -12.74 30.49 6.42
N LEU A 946 -11.73 31.37 6.31
CA LEU A 946 -10.39 31.10 6.84
C LEU A 946 -10.31 31.45 8.33
N ILE A 947 -9.69 30.60 9.14
CA ILE A 947 -9.42 30.90 10.56
C ILE A 947 -8.34 31.98 10.64
N ALA A 948 -8.32 32.75 11.74
CA ALA A 948 -7.22 33.68 11.99
C ALA A 948 -5.88 32.94 12.01
N GLY A 949 -4.87 33.44 11.30
CA GLY A 949 -3.57 32.79 11.23
C GLY A 949 -2.68 33.31 10.12
N ASN A 950 -1.45 32.81 10.09
CA ASN A 950 -0.50 33.07 9.02
C ASN A 950 -0.68 32.02 7.93
N PHE A 951 -0.84 32.50 6.69
CA PHE A 951 -0.99 31.67 5.50
C PHE A 951 0.03 32.07 4.46
N THR A 952 0.34 31.17 3.54
CA THR A 952 1.12 31.47 2.33
C THR A 952 0.23 31.31 1.10
N LEU A 953 0.13 32.38 0.32
CA LEU A 953 -0.53 32.37 -0.99
C LEU A 953 0.48 32.01 -2.07
N ALA A 954 0.43 30.77 -2.55
CA ALA A 954 1.17 30.34 -3.72
C ALA A 954 0.34 30.60 -4.98
N VAL A 955 0.88 31.38 -5.90
CA VAL A 955 0.22 31.75 -7.16
C VAL A 955 1.06 31.27 -8.33
N ASN A 956 0.42 30.54 -9.24
CA ASN A 956 1.03 30.05 -10.45
C ASN A 956 0.18 30.42 -11.68
N ALA A 957 0.80 30.97 -12.71
CA ALA A 957 0.14 31.29 -13.97
C ALA A 957 1.07 30.98 -15.16
N PRO A 958 0.56 30.44 -16.28
CA PRO A 958 1.38 30.18 -17.45
C PRO A 958 2.12 31.43 -17.96
N GLY A 959 3.40 31.29 -18.30
CA GLY A 959 4.24 32.38 -18.80
C GLY A 959 4.70 33.35 -17.71
N HIS A 960 4.44 33.03 -16.44
CA HIS A 960 4.83 33.83 -15.29
C HIS A 960 5.56 32.95 -14.28
N ARG A 961 6.49 33.54 -13.53
CA ARG A 961 7.15 32.86 -12.42
C ARG A 961 6.16 32.64 -11.28
N PRO A 962 6.10 31.42 -10.69
CA PRO A 962 5.32 31.20 -9.48
C PRO A 962 5.79 32.15 -8.37
N ALA A 963 4.83 32.69 -7.61
CA ALA A 963 5.12 33.55 -6.47
C ALA A 963 4.44 33.00 -5.22
N ALA A 964 5.15 32.99 -4.11
CA ALA A 964 4.59 32.68 -2.80
C ALA A 964 4.62 33.95 -1.94
N ARG A 965 3.48 34.30 -1.34
CA ARG A 965 3.36 35.49 -0.48
C ARG A 965 2.76 35.12 0.87
N PRO A 966 3.50 35.33 1.98
CA PRO A 966 2.94 35.22 3.32
C PRO A 966 1.86 36.29 3.55
N VAL A 967 0.78 35.91 4.22
CA VAL A 967 -0.40 36.72 4.52
C VAL A 967 -0.91 36.36 5.90
N GLU A 968 -0.99 37.36 6.78
CA GLU A 968 -1.68 37.23 8.06
C GLU A 968 -3.17 37.54 7.87
N VAL A 969 -4.03 36.61 8.25
CA VAL A 969 -5.48 36.77 8.23
C VAL A 969 -5.97 36.97 9.66
N GLU A 970 -6.62 38.11 9.89
CA GLU A 970 -7.17 38.46 11.21
C GLU A 970 -8.51 37.75 11.47
N GLY A 971 -8.83 37.50 12.75
CA GLY A 971 -9.91 36.60 13.17
C GLY A 971 -11.35 37.02 12.87
N GLN A 972 -11.58 38.29 12.48
CA GLN A 972 -12.86 38.76 11.95
C GLN A 972 -12.64 39.90 10.95
N GLY A 973 -12.96 39.70 9.67
CA GLY A 973 -12.84 40.76 8.66
C GLY A 973 -12.67 40.29 7.22
N VAL A 974 -12.18 41.21 6.38
CA VAL A 974 -11.76 40.92 4.99
C VAL A 974 -10.30 41.32 4.83
N THR A 975 -9.40 40.36 4.75
CA THR A 975 -7.98 40.59 4.41
C THR A 975 -7.86 40.80 2.89
N ARG A 976 -7.13 41.84 2.48
CA ARG A 976 -6.90 42.18 1.06
C ARG A 976 -5.43 42.04 0.70
N VAL A 977 -5.13 41.35 -0.39
CA VAL A 977 -3.75 41.09 -0.84
C VAL A 977 -3.59 41.37 -2.32
N GLU A 978 -2.49 42.00 -2.70
CA GLU A 978 -2.08 42.15 -4.09
C GLU A 978 -0.82 41.32 -4.35
N ILE A 979 -0.82 40.54 -5.42
CA ILE A 979 0.27 39.64 -5.79
C ILE A 979 0.74 39.99 -7.18
N GLU A 980 2.03 40.27 -7.32
CA GLU A 980 2.66 40.50 -8.61
C GLU A 980 3.39 39.24 -9.06
N LEU A 981 3.19 38.85 -10.32
CA LEU A 981 3.93 37.77 -10.95
C LEU A 981 4.91 38.34 -11.98
N SER A 982 6.18 37.96 -11.86
CA SER A 982 7.20 38.30 -12.86
C SER A 982 7.02 37.44 -14.11
N ALA A 983 7.42 37.94 -15.28
CA ALA A 983 7.42 37.15 -16.50
C ALA A 983 8.44 36.00 -16.40
N GLY A 984 8.03 34.81 -16.84
CA GLY A 984 8.91 33.64 -16.91
C GLY A 984 9.73 33.64 -18.20
N ALA A 985 11.03 33.34 -18.13
CA ALA A 985 11.86 33.23 -19.33
C ALA A 985 11.60 31.89 -20.04
N ARG A 986 11.72 31.86 -21.37
CA ARG A 986 11.57 30.64 -22.18
C ARG A 986 12.88 30.29 -22.89
N VAL A 987 13.26 29.03 -22.88
CA VAL A 987 14.32 28.51 -23.75
C VAL A 987 13.70 27.61 -24.79
N HIS A 988 13.91 27.86 -26.07
CA HIS A 988 13.39 27.05 -27.18
C HIS A 988 14.51 26.75 -28.19
N GLY A 989 14.54 25.53 -28.73
CA GLY A 989 15.55 25.12 -29.69
C GLY A 989 15.22 23.81 -30.39
N THR A 990 16.06 23.38 -31.35
CA THR A 990 15.95 22.08 -32.02
C THR A 990 17.21 21.25 -31.83
N VAL A 991 17.05 19.94 -31.55
CA VAL A 991 18.17 18.99 -31.58
C VAL A 991 18.25 18.35 -32.95
N ARG A 992 19.44 18.34 -33.55
CA ARG A 992 19.68 17.83 -34.90
C ARG A 992 20.86 16.87 -34.93
N ALA A 993 20.79 15.91 -35.85
CA ALA A 993 21.91 15.08 -36.28
C ALA A 993 22.25 15.39 -37.75
N VAL A 994 23.36 14.86 -38.26
CA VAL A 994 23.83 15.06 -39.65
C VAL A 994 22.75 14.72 -40.70
N ASN A 995 21.86 13.77 -40.39
CA ASN A 995 20.79 13.29 -41.28
C ASN A 995 19.42 13.97 -41.08
N GLY A 996 19.30 14.98 -40.20
CA GLY A 996 18.05 15.70 -39.95
C GLY A 996 17.74 15.93 -38.46
N PRO A 997 16.57 16.51 -38.14
CA PRO A 997 16.15 16.70 -36.76
C PRO A 997 16.05 15.37 -36.01
N LEU A 998 16.44 15.38 -34.73
CA LEU A 998 16.48 14.19 -33.91
C LEU A 998 15.25 14.12 -33.01
N GLN A 999 14.34 13.21 -33.33
CA GLN A 999 13.18 12.89 -32.49
C GLN A 999 13.61 12.06 -31.27
N ASP A 1000 12.89 12.20 -30.15
CA ASP A 1000 13.06 11.42 -28.93
C ASP A 1000 14.43 11.61 -28.23
N ALA A 1001 15.13 12.71 -28.52
CA ALA A 1001 16.34 13.10 -27.82
C ALA A 1001 15.99 13.70 -26.45
N ARG A 1002 16.69 13.26 -25.40
CA ARG A 1002 16.48 13.83 -24.06
C ARG A 1002 17.27 15.12 -23.94
N VAL A 1003 16.59 16.22 -23.62
CA VAL A 1003 17.22 17.52 -23.35
C VAL A 1003 17.00 17.87 -21.88
N SER A 1004 18.08 18.11 -21.14
CA SER A 1004 18.02 18.49 -19.73
C SER A 1004 18.63 19.89 -19.58
N LEU A 1005 17.95 20.76 -18.84
CA LEU A 1005 18.47 22.06 -18.43
C LEU A 1005 19.02 21.94 -17.02
N VAL A 1006 20.27 22.34 -16.83
CA VAL A 1006 21.00 22.25 -15.57
C VAL A 1006 21.36 23.66 -15.11
N ASP A 1007 21.17 23.99 -13.83
CA ASP A 1007 21.58 25.29 -13.27
C ASP A 1007 23.10 25.36 -13.01
N ALA A 1008 23.58 26.53 -12.57
CA ALA A 1008 24.99 26.74 -12.22
C ALA A 1008 25.49 25.87 -11.05
N ALA A 1009 24.59 25.34 -10.20
CA ALA A 1009 24.93 24.45 -9.10
C ALA A 1009 25.02 22.97 -9.53
N GLY A 1010 24.66 22.65 -10.78
CA GLY A 1010 24.68 21.30 -11.33
C GLY A 1010 23.36 20.53 -11.17
N ASN A 1011 22.30 21.18 -10.70
CA ASN A 1011 20.99 20.55 -10.53
C ASN A 1011 20.19 20.59 -11.83
N VAL A 1012 19.49 19.50 -12.16
CA VAL A 1012 18.58 19.46 -13.31
C VAL A 1012 17.31 20.24 -12.95
N VAL A 1013 17.14 21.43 -13.56
CA VAL A 1013 16.00 22.31 -13.31
C VAL A 1013 14.80 21.99 -14.20
N ALA A 1014 15.04 21.42 -15.39
CA ALA A 1014 13.97 20.98 -16.29
C ALA A 1014 14.47 19.89 -17.24
N SER A 1015 13.57 19.02 -17.70
CA SER A 1015 13.89 18.07 -18.77
C SER A 1015 12.74 17.97 -19.76
N SER A 1016 13.09 17.78 -21.03
CA SER A 1016 12.18 17.66 -22.14
C SER A 1016 12.66 16.59 -23.10
N THR A 1017 11.76 16.09 -23.94
CA THR A 1017 12.08 15.15 -25.02
C THR A 1017 11.67 15.79 -26.33
N THR A 1018 12.57 15.76 -27.32
CA THR A 1018 12.33 16.44 -28.59
C THR A 1018 11.18 15.84 -29.39
N ALA A 1019 10.40 16.71 -30.05
CA ALA A 1019 9.32 16.32 -30.93
C ALA A 1019 9.83 15.74 -32.27
N GLU A 1020 8.92 15.34 -33.18
CA GLU A 1020 9.25 14.76 -34.50
C GLU A 1020 10.11 15.69 -35.37
N ASP A 1021 9.99 17.00 -35.19
CA ASP A 1021 10.79 18.05 -35.83
C ASP A 1021 12.07 18.41 -35.06
N GLY A 1022 12.39 17.68 -33.99
CA GLY A 1022 13.55 17.90 -33.13
C GLY A 1022 13.37 19.03 -32.12
N ALA A 1023 12.22 19.70 -32.05
CA ALA A 1023 12.02 20.86 -31.18
C ALA A 1023 11.89 20.50 -29.69
N TYR A 1024 12.42 21.37 -28.83
CA TYR A 1024 12.22 21.36 -27.39
C TYR A 1024 11.99 22.78 -26.85
N ALA A 1025 11.33 22.87 -25.70
CA ALA A 1025 11.09 24.12 -25.00
C ALA A 1025 11.09 23.93 -23.49
N PHE A 1026 11.63 24.92 -22.78
CA PHE A 1026 11.53 25.12 -21.34
C PHE A 1026 10.86 26.48 -21.10
N THR A 1027 9.86 26.54 -20.24
CA THR A 1027 9.16 27.79 -19.88
C THR A 1027 9.33 28.10 -18.41
N ASP A 1028 9.00 29.32 -18.02
CA ASP A 1028 8.92 29.75 -16.62
C ASP A 1028 10.27 29.72 -15.87
N LEU A 1029 11.36 29.96 -16.60
CA LEU A 1029 12.73 29.93 -16.09
C LEU A 1029 13.13 31.22 -15.36
N ASP A 1030 14.04 31.05 -14.39
CA ASP A 1030 14.76 32.15 -13.77
C ASP A 1030 15.82 32.74 -14.70
N ALA A 1031 16.29 33.95 -14.37
CA ALA A 1031 17.39 34.57 -15.11
C ALA A 1031 18.69 34.08 -14.48
N GLY A 1032 19.62 33.58 -15.30
CA GLY A 1032 20.84 32.98 -14.78
C GLY A 1032 21.58 32.14 -15.81
N ASP A 1033 22.69 31.56 -15.36
CA ASP A 1033 23.49 30.63 -16.12
C ASP A 1033 22.93 29.21 -16.02
N TYR A 1034 22.68 28.62 -17.18
CA TYR A 1034 22.22 27.27 -17.33
C TYR A 1034 23.14 26.49 -18.28
N THR A 1035 23.05 25.17 -18.25
CA THR A 1035 23.67 24.27 -19.21
C THR A 1035 22.59 23.39 -19.81
N VAL A 1036 22.43 23.42 -21.12
CA VAL A 1036 21.53 22.51 -21.83
C VAL A 1036 22.32 21.27 -22.24
N ILE A 1037 21.84 20.10 -21.82
CA ILE A 1037 22.45 18.80 -22.11
C ILE A 1037 21.50 17.99 -22.99
N ALA A 1038 21.90 17.72 -24.23
CA ALA A 1038 21.16 16.82 -25.13
C ALA A 1038 21.82 15.44 -25.15
N ALA A 1039 21.02 14.38 -24.92
CA ALA A 1039 21.47 12.99 -24.89
C ALA A 1039 20.69 12.15 -25.92
N GLY A 1040 21.44 11.58 -26.87
CA GLY A 1040 20.92 10.68 -27.92
C GLY A 1040 22.00 9.81 -28.57
N TYR A 1041 23.18 10.38 -28.82
CA TYR A 1041 24.51 9.81 -29.14
C TYR A 1041 25.54 10.88 -28.66
N PRO A 1042 26.80 10.55 -28.28
CA PRO A 1042 27.53 11.11 -27.11
C PRO A 1042 27.08 12.50 -26.61
N PRO A 1043 26.76 12.66 -25.30
CA PRO A 1043 26.05 13.83 -24.80
C PRO A 1043 26.82 15.13 -25.07
N VAL A 1044 26.11 16.13 -25.60
CA VAL A 1044 26.61 17.49 -25.79
C VAL A 1044 26.02 18.38 -24.72
N ALA A 1045 26.89 19.05 -23.97
CA ALA A 1045 26.53 20.03 -22.96
C ALA A 1045 26.94 21.42 -23.46
N THR A 1046 25.97 22.34 -23.54
CA THR A 1046 26.20 23.70 -24.00
C THR A 1046 25.72 24.68 -22.95
N ALA A 1047 26.63 25.55 -22.50
CA ALA A 1047 26.30 26.62 -21.57
C ALA A 1047 25.39 27.67 -22.25
N LEU A 1048 24.44 28.20 -21.49
CA LEU A 1048 23.40 29.13 -21.92
C LEU A 1048 23.14 30.13 -20.81
N HIS A 1049 23.24 31.42 -21.13
CA HIS A 1049 22.80 32.48 -20.23
C HIS A 1049 21.38 32.93 -20.60
N VAL A 1050 20.45 32.91 -19.64
CA VAL A 1050 19.04 33.27 -19.86
C VAL A 1050 18.75 34.62 -19.21
N GLU A 1051 18.38 35.62 -20.03
CA GLU A 1051 17.92 36.95 -19.60
C GLU A 1051 16.61 37.36 -20.29
N GLY A 1052 15.83 38.24 -19.67
CA GLY A 1052 14.62 38.82 -20.27
C GLY A 1052 13.53 37.79 -20.60
N THR A 1053 13.04 37.78 -21.85
CA THR A 1053 12.03 36.82 -22.34
C THR A 1053 12.58 35.41 -22.55
N GLY A 1054 13.89 35.22 -22.41
CA GLY A 1054 14.61 33.97 -22.61
C GLY A 1054 15.29 33.85 -23.98
N VAL A 1055 15.67 32.63 -24.38
CA VAL A 1055 16.47 32.34 -25.57
C VAL A 1055 15.71 31.46 -26.55
N ASP A 1056 15.39 32.00 -27.72
CA ASP A 1056 14.81 31.26 -28.84
C ASP A 1056 15.91 30.77 -29.80
N ASP A 1057 15.60 29.75 -30.60
CA ASP A 1057 16.48 29.14 -31.61
C ASP A 1057 17.83 28.59 -31.09
N PHE A 1058 17.86 28.06 -29.86
CA PHE A 1058 19.05 27.42 -29.29
C PHE A 1058 19.22 25.99 -29.83
N ASP A 1059 19.74 25.86 -31.04
CA ASP A 1059 19.91 24.57 -31.70
C ASP A 1059 21.13 23.79 -31.16
N ILE A 1060 20.97 22.47 -30.99
CA ILE A 1060 22.05 21.56 -30.55
C ILE A 1060 22.29 20.51 -31.62
N GLU A 1061 23.54 20.41 -32.07
CA GLU A 1061 23.98 19.42 -33.04
C GLU A 1061 24.69 18.24 -32.34
N LEU A 1062 24.25 17.01 -32.63
CA LEU A 1062 24.87 15.78 -32.15
C LEU A 1062 25.61 15.09 -33.30
N SER A 1063 26.88 14.74 -33.10
CA SER A 1063 27.72 14.01 -34.09
C SER A 1063 28.35 12.75 -33.48
N HIS A 1064 28.58 11.73 -34.32
CA HIS A 1064 29.30 10.50 -33.95
C HIS A 1064 30.77 10.62 -34.40
N PRO A 1065 31.77 10.14 -33.64
CA PRO A 1065 33.18 10.23 -34.03
C PRO A 1065 33.59 9.42 -35.28
N ASP A 1066 32.68 8.65 -35.88
CA ASP A 1066 32.93 7.81 -37.07
C ASP A 1066 32.08 8.24 -38.29
N GLU A 1067 31.40 9.40 -38.25
CA GLU A 1067 30.65 9.98 -39.38
C GLU A 1067 31.22 11.34 -39.83
#